data_AF-A0A6J0WCF9-F1
#
_entry.id   AF-A0A6J0WCF9-F1
#
_cell.length_a   1.000
_cell.length_b   1.000
_cell.length_c   1.000
_cell.angle_alpha   90.00
_cell.angle_beta   90.00
_cell.angle_gamma   90.00
#
_symmetry.space_group_name_H-M   'P 1'
#
loop_
_entity.id
_entity.type
_entity.pdbx_description
1 polymer ?
#
loop_
_entity_poly.entity_id
_entity_poly.type
_entity_poly.pdbx_seq_one_letter_code
_entity_poly.pdbx_strand_id
1 'polypeptide(L)'
;MATSSVSKGCFVFKPDFKKRKISVPIEDYFNKGKNASEDSKLRFETYQLIWQQMKSETERLQEELNKNLFDSLIEFLQTSHSGLRKNSKDWSCQIKLREIPTAALVLGVNVTDHDLTLRSLTEALQNNVTPYVVSLQAKDCPDMKHFLQKLFSQLMDCKVDVQSKEKESDRVTQKNVHYSMDSLSAWYMSITQADPKVQRRKRTSWQCQSPPVVLVLKDVESFATKVLQDFITISSQHLHEFPLILIFGIATSPVVIHRLLPHAVSSLLCIELFQSLSCKEHLTAVLDKLLLTAEFPFKLSGKVLQTLTNIFLYHDFSIQNFIKGLQLSLLEHFYSQPLSVLCCNLPEAKRRIRFLSANQCENIRRLPSFRRYVEKQSSEKQVALLTSDRSLKEETQSLLENLHVYHTKYFLVLRCLHHFTSSLPKYPLGRQVRELYCACLEKSVWGSEEYASVLQLLRLLAKDELMAMLQNCLKVFQSSSAKELGNTAKKIEELLAQFQSLDAETKEEEETSQSQSKELQKTDLYHLQKSLLEMKELRSTSKRRTRFEVLREQVVSFIDSLAREYLLPPDTQPLHETLYFSSAHTLRQHLNAAPRVALHTALNNPYYYLKNEALRSEEGLIPHVAPDVCIAYKLHLECSRLINLADWSEAFATVVTAAEKTDANSVTSEERNEIIHARFIRAVSELELLGFIKPTKQKTDHVARLTWGGC
;
A
#
# COMPACT_ATOMS: atom_id res chain seq x y z
N MET A 1 28.71 31.12 -14.50
CA MET A 1 28.66 31.58 -13.11
C MET A 1 29.30 30.50 -12.26
N ALA A 2 30.30 30.82 -11.43
CA ALA A 2 30.85 29.84 -10.49
C ALA A 2 29.74 29.50 -9.48
N THR A 3 29.20 28.28 -9.57
CA THR A 3 28.08 27.80 -8.75
C THR A 3 28.52 27.34 -7.36
N SER A 4 29.83 27.37 -7.07
CA SER A 4 30.44 27.00 -5.81
C SER A 4 31.26 28.17 -5.25
N SER A 5 31.06 28.52 -3.97
CA SER A 5 31.86 29.49 -3.22
C SER A 5 32.33 28.88 -1.91
N VAL A 6 33.53 29.24 -1.46
CA VAL A 6 34.11 28.80 -0.18
C VAL A 6 33.39 29.42 1.02
N SER A 7 32.78 30.61 0.87
CA SER A 7 32.24 31.40 1.99
C SER A 7 30.72 31.35 2.17
N LYS A 8 29.97 30.83 1.18
CA LYS A 8 28.50 30.86 1.18
C LYS A 8 27.93 29.47 0.92
N GLY A 9 26.92 29.07 1.71
CA GLY A 9 26.22 27.79 1.56
C GLY A 9 24.91 27.85 0.74
N CYS A 10 24.38 29.04 0.45
CA CYS A 10 23.11 29.21 -0.26
C CYS A 10 23.26 30.14 -1.47
N PHE A 11 22.90 29.65 -2.66
CA PHE A 11 22.87 30.44 -3.91
C PHE A 11 21.45 30.46 -4.46
N VAL A 12 20.87 31.65 -4.63
CA VAL A 12 19.51 31.82 -5.12
C VAL A 12 19.55 32.33 -6.55
N PHE A 13 19.19 31.48 -7.51
CA PHE A 13 19.09 31.83 -8.92
C PHE A 13 17.64 32.22 -9.25
N LYS A 14 17.33 33.52 -9.26
CA LYS A 14 16.05 34.03 -9.75
C LYS A 14 16.20 34.40 -11.23
N PRO A 15 15.29 33.96 -12.13
CA PRO A 15 15.31 34.43 -13.52
C PRO A 15 15.05 35.94 -13.55
N ASP A 16 15.83 36.69 -14.35
CA ASP A 16 15.68 38.14 -14.45
C ASP A 16 14.23 38.50 -14.84
N PHE A 17 13.62 39.40 -14.07
CA PHE A 17 12.19 39.78 -14.13
C PHE A 17 11.68 40.26 -15.51
N LYS A 18 12.54 40.44 -16.51
CA LYS A 18 12.22 40.97 -17.84
C LYS A 18 11.92 39.92 -18.92
N LYS A 19 12.18 38.62 -18.68
CA LYS A 19 11.79 37.55 -19.61
C LYS A 19 10.58 36.81 -19.05
N ARG A 20 9.48 36.77 -19.83
CA ARG A 20 8.23 36.09 -19.45
C ARG A 20 8.54 34.69 -18.92
N LYS A 21 8.06 34.38 -17.71
CA LYS A 21 8.08 33.03 -17.14
C LYS A 21 7.10 32.15 -17.93
N ILE A 22 7.44 31.79 -19.16
CA ILE A 22 6.75 30.71 -19.85
C ILE A 22 7.33 29.43 -19.27
N SER A 23 6.70 28.92 -18.21
CA SER A 23 6.99 27.57 -17.75
C SER A 23 6.65 26.63 -18.89
N VAL A 24 7.58 25.75 -19.23
CA VAL A 24 7.34 24.67 -20.18
C VAL A 24 6.17 23.83 -19.64
N PRO A 25 5.13 23.56 -20.44
CA PRO A 25 4.00 22.76 -20.01
C PRO A 25 4.47 21.34 -19.64
N ILE A 26 3.80 20.69 -18.68
CA ILE A 26 4.24 19.39 -18.12
C ILE A 26 4.34 18.29 -19.19
N GLU A 27 3.52 18.41 -20.23
CA GLU A 27 3.45 17.56 -21.40
C GLU A 27 4.79 17.51 -22.17
N ASP A 28 5.53 18.62 -22.21
CA ASP A 28 6.81 18.68 -22.92
C ASP A 28 7.93 17.97 -22.15
N TYR A 29 7.83 17.85 -20.82
CA TYR A 29 8.77 17.04 -20.01
C TYR A 29 8.55 15.54 -20.19
N PHE A 30 7.34 15.14 -20.56
CA PHE A 30 7.02 13.76 -20.91
C PHE A 30 7.60 13.39 -22.29
N ASN A 31 7.67 14.36 -23.20
CA ASN A 31 8.14 14.21 -24.58
C ASN A 31 9.66 14.37 -24.72
N LYS A 32 10.48 13.53 -24.08
CA LYS A 32 11.95 13.64 -24.22
C LYS A 32 12.49 13.08 -25.55
N GLY A 33 11.67 12.38 -26.33
CA GLY A 33 12.05 11.76 -27.61
C GLY A 33 11.42 12.42 -28.83
N LYS A 34 12.03 12.24 -30.01
CA LYS A 34 11.52 12.70 -31.32
C LYS A 34 10.33 11.88 -31.85
N ASN A 35 9.97 10.78 -31.20
CA ASN A 35 8.96 9.85 -31.68
C ASN A 35 7.56 10.27 -31.17
N ALA A 36 6.77 10.88 -32.06
CA ALA A 36 5.33 11.17 -31.93
C ALA A 36 4.93 12.00 -30.69
N SER A 37 5.12 13.32 -30.77
CA SER A 37 4.67 14.30 -29.77
C SER A 37 3.16 14.24 -29.49
N GLU A 38 2.34 13.88 -30.48
CA GLU A 38 0.89 13.76 -30.33
C GLU A 38 0.48 12.53 -29.50
N ASP A 39 1.11 11.38 -29.73
CA ASP A 39 0.84 10.15 -29.01
C ASP A 39 1.26 10.25 -27.54
N SER A 40 2.40 10.90 -27.30
CA SER A 40 2.92 11.11 -25.95
C SER A 40 2.04 12.06 -25.12
N LYS A 41 1.47 13.10 -25.74
CA LYS A 41 0.45 13.96 -25.09
C LYS A 41 -0.81 13.17 -24.74
N LEU A 42 -1.32 12.37 -25.69
CA LEU A 42 -2.53 11.56 -25.47
C LEU A 42 -2.34 10.52 -24.36
N ARG A 43 -1.15 9.93 -24.25
CA ARG A 43 -0.78 9.02 -23.17
C ARG A 43 -0.80 9.73 -21.81
N PHE A 44 -0.27 10.94 -21.74
CA PHE A 44 -0.28 11.73 -20.51
C PHE A 44 -1.70 12.11 -20.07
N GLU A 45 -2.58 12.52 -21.00
CA GLU A 45 -4.00 12.76 -20.71
C GLU A 45 -4.70 11.50 -20.18
N THR A 46 -4.41 10.35 -20.79
CA THR A 46 -4.96 9.06 -20.37
C THR A 46 -4.50 8.69 -18.96
N TYR A 47 -3.20 8.89 -18.67
CA TYR A 47 -2.64 8.70 -17.34
C TYR A 47 -3.34 9.58 -16.30
N GLN A 48 -3.52 10.87 -16.59
CA GLN A 48 -4.20 11.79 -15.66
C GLN A 48 -5.63 11.37 -15.38
N LEU A 49 -6.38 10.96 -16.41
CA LEU A 49 -7.76 10.52 -16.26
C LEU A 49 -7.86 9.28 -15.36
N ILE A 50 -7.07 8.24 -15.64
CA ILE A 50 -7.08 7.00 -14.86
C ILE A 50 -6.63 7.27 -13.42
N TRP A 51 -5.59 8.09 -13.24
CA TRP A 51 -5.10 8.44 -11.92
C TRP A 51 -6.14 9.20 -11.09
N GLN A 52 -6.83 10.16 -11.68
CA GLN A 52 -7.90 10.90 -10.99
C GLN A 52 -9.03 9.98 -10.55
N GLN A 53 -9.44 9.04 -11.42
CA GLN A 53 -10.47 8.06 -11.08
C GLN A 53 -10.02 7.12 -9.95
N MET A 54 -8.79 6.58 -10.03
CA MET A 54 -8.26 5.73 -8.96
C MET A 54 -8.17 6.49 -7.63
N LYS A 55 -7.75 7.76 -7.67
CA LYS A 55 -7.67 8.62 -6.49
C LYS A 55 -9.06 8.89 -5.89
N SER A 56 -10.05 9.27 -6.71
CA SER A 56 -11.40 9.55 -6.23
C SER A 56 -12.08 8.30 -5.64
N GLU A 57 -11.89 7.14 -6.27
CA GLU A 57 -12.40 5.89 -5.71
C GLU A 57 -11.72 5.55 -4.39
N THR A 58 -10.41 5.80 -4.26
CA THR A 58 -9.70 5.55 -2.99
C THR A 58 -10.16 6.46 -1.87
N GLU A 59 -10.35 7.76 -2.14
CA GLU A 59 -10.88 8.73 -1.19
C GLU A 59 -12.31 8.35 -0.75
N ARG A 60 -13.15 7.98 -1.71
CA ARG A 60 -14.51 7.50 -1.43
C ARG A 60 -14.51 6.23 -0.56
N LEU A 61 -13.66 5.25 -0.86
CA LEU A 61 -13.54 4.03 -0.07
C LEU A 61 -13.04 4.33 1.34
N GLN A 62 -12.09 5.25 1.49
CA GLN A 62 -11.61 5.66 2.80
C GLN A 62 -12.71 6.34 3.62
N GLU A 63 -13.53 7.19 3.01
CA GLU A 63 -14.70 7.78 3.67
C GLU A 63 -15.72 6.69 4.04
N GLU A 64 -16.08 5.79 3.12
CA GLU A 64 -17.03 4.70 3.38
C GLU A 64 -16.59 3.80 4.53
N LEU A 65 -15.31 3.45 4.60
CA LEU A 65 -14.75 2.63 5.66
C LEU A 65 -14.75 3.36 7.02
N ASN A 66 -14.50 4.67 7.03
CA ASN A 66 -14.43 5.44 8.27
C ASN A 66 -15.80 5.94 8.77
N LYS A 67 -16.86 5.89 7.96
CA LYS A 67 -18.22 6.35 8.35
C LYS A 67 -18.70 5.74 9.65
N ASN A 68 -18.60 4.40 9.80
CA ASN A 68 -19.04 3.72 11.02
C ASN A 68 -18.33 4.25 12.28
N LEU A 69 -17.03 4.54 12.18
CA LEU A 69 -16.26 5.09 13.29
C LEU A 69 -16.64 6.53 13.58
N PHE A 70 -16.84 7.33 12.53
CA PHE A 70 -17.27 8.71 12.66
C PHE A 70 -18.67 8.80 13.27
N ASP A 71 -19.60 7.94 12.87
CA ASP A 71 -20.96 7.89 13.41
C ASP A 71 -20.95 7.53 14.91
N SER A 72 -20.19 6.51 15.31
CA SER A 72 -20.02 6.16 16.73
C SER A 72 -19.37 7.29 17.53
N LEU A 73 -18.38 7.98 16.96
CA LEU A 73 -17.71 9.10 17.63
C LEU A 73 -18.64 10.32 17.73
N ILE A 74 -19.44 10.61 16.71
CA ILE A 74 -20.45 11.68 16.72
C ILE A 74 -21.51 11.38 17.78
N GLU A 75 -22.00 10.14 17.87
CA GLU A 75 -22.95 9.70 18.90
C GLU A 75 -22.37 9.87 20.31
N PHE A 76 -21.10 9.51 20.50
CA PHE A 76 -20.38 9.74 21.76
C PHE A 76 -20.27 11.23 22.11
N LEU A 77 -19.91 12.07 21.13
CA LEU A 77 -19.78 13.52 21.32
C LEU A 77 -21.12 14.16 21.69
N GLN A 78 -22.22 13.75 21.04
CA GLN A 78 -23.57 14.21 21.36
C GLN A 78 -24.00 13.78 22.76
N THR A 79 -23.68 12.54 23.16
CA THR A 79 -23.99 11.99 24.49
C THR A 79 -23.21 12.73 25.57
N SER A 80 -21.91 12.91 25.39
CA SER A 80 -21.02 13.65 26.31
C SER A 80 -21.48 15.10 26.47
N HIS A 81 -21.88 15.73 25.37
CA HIS A 81 -22.38 17.10 25.41
C HIS A 81 -23.73 17.20 26.15
N SER A 82 -24.62 16.21 26.00
CA SER A 82 -25.85 16.16 26.79
C SER A 82 -25.58 16.00 28.30
N GLY A 83 -24.53 15.28 28.67
CA GLY A 83 -24.04 15.14 30.05
C GLY A 83 -23.59 16.48 30.64
N LEU A 84 -22.82 17.25 29.87
CA LEU A 84 -22.36 18.60 30.26
C LEU A 84 -23.52 19.61 30.38
N ARG A 85 -24.64 19.37 29.70
CA ARG A 85 -25.85 20.22 29.75
C ARG A 85 -26.77 19.92 30.93
N LYS A 86 -26.74 18.71 31.51
CA LYS A 86 -27.56 18.33 32.68
C LYS A 86 -27.01 19.00 33.94
N ASN A 87 -27.09 20.33 33.96
CA ASN A 87 -26.83 21.17 35.11
C ASN A 87 -28.04 21.09 36.07
N SER A 88 -28.20 19.97 36.78
CA SER A 88 -28.99 19.91 38.02
C SER A 88 -28.06 20.00 39.22
N LYS A 89 -28.52 20.66 40.29
CA LYS A 89 -27.78 21.07 41.49
C LYS A 89 -27.39 19.91 42.43
N ASP A 90 -26.96 18.78 41.88
CA ASP A 90 -26.57 17.60 42.66
C ASP A 90 -25.05 17.54 42.86
N TRP A 91 -24.60 17.37 44.11
CA TRP A 91 -23.18 17.32 44.48
C TRP A 91 -22.40 16.21 43.74
N SER A 92 -23.07 15.10 43.41
CA SER A 92 -22.51 14.00 42.63
C SER A 92 -22.19 14.39 41.17
N CYS A 93 -22.90 15.39 40.62
CA CYS A 93 -22.61 15.93 39.29
C CYS A 93 -21.36 16.82 39.32
N GLN A 94 -21.07 17.55 40.39
CA GLN A 94 -19.87 18.42 40.46
C GLN A 94 -18.53 17.68 40.39
N ILE A 95 -18.48 16.43 40.88
CA ILE A 95 -17.31 15.56 40.69
C ILE A 95 -17.20 15.12 39.22
N LYS A 96 -18.32 14.74 38.59
CA LYS A 96 -18.37 14.44 37.14
C LYS A 96 -18.09 15.66 36.26
N LEU A 97 -18.31 16.87 36.75
CA LEU A 97 -18.02 18.13 36.04
C LEU A 97 -16.51 18.42 35.93
N ARG A 98 -15.65 17.73 36.69
CA ARG A 98 -14.19 17.87 36.55
C ARG A 98 -13.57 16.90 35.53
N GLU A 99 -14.34 15.93 35.07
CA GLU A 99 -13.85 14.94 34.11
C GLU A 99 -13.97 15.48 32.68
N ILE A 100 -12.85 15.44 31.96
CA ILE A 100 -12.82 15.80 30.54
C ILE A 100 -13.24 14.56 29.73
N PRO A 101 -14.35 14.62 28.96
CA PRO A 101 -14.69 13.54 28.04
C PRO A 101 -13.58 13.43 26.99
N THR A 102 -13.03 12.22 26.86
CA THR A 102 -11.88 11.95 26.02
C THR A 102 -12.14 10.71 25.18
N ALA A 103 -12.08 10.84 23.87
CA ALA A 103 -12.11 9.70 22.95
C ALA A 103 -10.68 9.26 22.65
N ALA A 104 -10.33 8.03 22.99
CA ALA A 104 -9.06 7.41 22.62
C ALA A 104 -9.23 6.65 21.29
N LEU A 105 -8.72 7.21 20.20
CA LEU A 105 -8.79 6.64 18.87
C LEU A 105 -7.52 5.86 18.56
N VAL A 106 -7.65 4.53 18.50
CA VAL A 106 -6.56 3.63 18.13
C VAL A 106 -6.50 3.56 16.60
N LEU A 107 -5.57 4.31 16.01
CA LEU A 107 -5.44 4.43 14.56
C LEU A 107 -4.42 3.45 13.94
N GLY A 108 -3.50 2.90 14.75
CA GLY A 108 -2.45 1.99 14.28
C GLY A 108 -1.12 2.67 13.94
N VAL A 109 -0.15 1.88 13.47
CA VAL A 109 1.26 2.30 13.28
C VAL A 109 1.46 3.22 12.06
N ASN A 110 0.46 3.37 11.20
CA ASN A 110 0.51 4.11 9.94
C ASN A 110 0.31 5.63 10.11
N VAL A 111 1.32 6.31 10.67
CA VAL A 111 1.29 7.76 10.97
C VAL A 111 0.91 8.64 9.77
N THR A 112 1.30 8.27 8.55
CA THR A 112 0.99 9.07 7.34
C THR A 112 -0.50 9.15 7.03
N ASP A 113 -1.24 8.08 7.34
CA ASP A 113 -2.65 7.94 6.95
C ASP A 113 -3.56 8.68 7.94
N HIS A 114 -3.11 8.84 9.20
CA HIS A 114 -3.80 9.59 10.26
C HIS A 114 -4.12 11.01 9.84
N ASP A 115 -3.24 11.64 9.07
CA ASP A 115 -3.48 13.00 8.62
C ASP A 115 -4.69 13.13 7.69
N LEU A 116 -5.01 12.10 6.89
CA LEU A 116 -6.20 12.09 6.05
C LEU A 116 -7.44 11.76 6.87
N THR A 117 -7.38 10.71 7.71
CA THR A 117 -8.53 10.31 8.54
C THR A 117 -8.94 11.42 9.51
N LEU A 118 -7.98 12.12 10.12
CA LEU A 118 -8.24 13.22 11.03
C LEU A 118 -8.74 14.48 10.31
N ARG A 119 -8.36 14.69 9.04
CA ARG A 119 -8.94 15.76 8.20
C ARG A 119 -10.40 15.47 7.88
N SER A 120 -10.71 14.26 7.41
CA SER A 120 -12.09 13.82 7.18
C SER A 120 -12.92 13.86 8.47
N LEU A 121 -12.32 13.49 9.61
CA LEU A 121 -12.95 13.62 10.91
C LEU A 121 -13.26 15.08 11.25
N THR A 122 -12.30 15.99 11.05
CA THR A 122 -12.48 17.42 11.32
C THR A 122 -13.64 17.97 10.50
N GLU A 123 -13.71 17.63 9.21
CA GLU A 123 -14.82 18.03 8.33
C GLU A 123 -16.16 17.44 8.77
N ALA A 124 -16.20 16.14 9.13
CA ALA A 124 -17.40 15.49 9.63
C ALA A 124 -17.91 16.12 10.94
N LEU A 125 -17.01 16.48 11.86
CA LEU A 125 -17.35 17.13 13.13
C LEU A 125 -17.84 18.56 12.96
N GLN A 126 -17.24 19.31 12.03
CA GLN A 126 -17.66 20.67 11.66
C GLN A 126 -19.09 20.68 11.09
N ASN A 127 -19.45 19.66 10.32
CA ASN A 127 -20.79 19.56 9.72
C ASN A 127 -21.87 19.15 10.73
N ASN A 128 -21.54 18.27 11.68
CA ASN A 128 -22.56 17.59 12.50
C ASN A 128 -22.65 18.08 13.96
N VAL A 129 -21.53 18.45 14.60
CA VAL A 129 -21.48 18.70 16.05
C VAL A 129 -21.12 20.15 16.35
N THR A 130 -19.94 20.61 15.95
CA THR A 130 -19.48 21.97 16.27
C THR A 130 -18.57 22.60 15.23
N PRO A 131 -18.67 23.93 15.03
CA PRO A 131 -17.76 24.66 14.14
C PRO A 131 -16.33 24.80 14.72
N TYR A 132 -16.13 24.51 16.01
CA TYR A 132 -14.85 24.69 16.70
C TYR A 132 -14.14 23.35 16.90
N VAL A 133 -13.38 22.93 15.87
CA VAL A 133 -12.54 21.74 15.92
C VAL A 133 -11.10 22.15 15.67
N VAL A 134 -10.20 21.77 16.60
CA VAL A 134 -8.79 22.13 16.57
C VAL A 134 -7.95 20.88 16.48
N SER A 135 -6.92 20.87 15.61
CA SER A 135 -5.97 19.77 15.52
C SER A 135 -4.54 20.23 15.86
N LEU A 136 -3.96 19.62 16.90
CA LEU A 136 -2.59 19.88 17.35
C LEU A 136 -1.65 18.72 17.05
N GLN A 137 -0.44 19.07 16.62
CA GLN A 137 0.69 18.16 16.45
C GLN A 137 1.74 18.42 17.51
N ALA A 138 2.40 17.36 17.99
CA ALA A 138 3.40 17.46 19.04
C ALA A 138 4.65 18.28 18.63
N LYS A 139 5.00 18.28 17.34
CA LYS A 139 6.14 19.05 16.79
C LYS A 139 6.02 20.56 17.04
N ASP A 140 4.80 21.05 17.14
CA ASP A 140 4.52 22.48 17.32
C ASP A 140 4.37 22.88 18.79
N CYS A 141 4.38 21.90 19.70
CA CYS A 141 4.08 22.11 21.12
C CYS A 141 5.20 21.56 22.03
N PRO A 142 6.40 22.17 22.03
CA PRO A 142 7.44 21.79 23.00
C PRO A 142 7.11 22.26 24.42
N ASP A 143 6.47 23.43 24.57
CA ASP A 143 6.14 24.05 25.85
C ASP A 143 4.64 24.38 25.94
N MET A 144 4.13 24.51 27.16
CA MET A 144 2.76 24.94 27.46
C MET A 144 2.36 26.27 26.81
N LYS A 145 3.30 27.22 26.72
CA LYS A 145 3.06 28.50 26.06
C LYS A 145 2.76 28.33 24.57
N HIS A 146 3.57 27.52 23.88
CA HIS A 146 3.39 27.23 22.46
C HIS A 146 2.10 26.42 22.21
N PHE A 147 1.79 25.48 23.11
CA PHE A 147 0.55 24.71 23.07
C PHE A 147 -0.68 25.61 23.12
N LEU A 148 -0.76 26.49 24.14
CA LEU A 148 -1.88 27.43 24.26
C LEU A 148 -1.91 28.40 23.08
N GLN A 149 -0.79 29.03 22.73
CA GLN A 149 -0.73 29.95 21.60
C GLN A 149 -1.26 29.32 20.30
N LYS A 150 -0.91 28.06 20.04
CA LYS A 150 -1.38 27.36 18.84
C LYS A 150 -2.88 27.03 18.94
N LEU A 151 -3.34 26.51 20.08
CA LEU A 151 -4.76 26.27 20.35
C LEU A 151 -5.60 27.52 20.07
N PHE A 152 -5.19 28.67 20.63
CA PHE A 152 -5.84 29.96 20.40
C PHE A 152 -5.81 30.38 18.93
N SER A 153 -4.65 30.28 18.27
CA SER A 153 -4.52 30.68 16.86
C SER A 153 -5.48 29.89 15.97
N GLN A 154 -5.66 28.60 16.23
CA GLN A 154 -6.55 27.74 15.45
C GLN A 154 -8.02 27.99 15.79
N LEU A 155 -8.37 28.24 17.06
CA LEU A 155 -9.74 28.61 17.44
C LEU A 155 -10.19 29.94 16.82
N MET A 156 -9.28 30.90 16.71
CA MET A 156 -9.54 32.16 16.00
C MET A 156 -9.72 31.94 14.49
N ASP A 157 -8.91 31.07 13.89
CA ASP A 157 -8.93 30.76 12.46
C ASP A 157 -10.21 30.01 12.05
N CYS A 158 -10.72 29.11 12.89
CA CYS A 158 -11.97 28.36 12.64
C CYS A 158 -13.19 29.26 12.36
N LYS A 159 -13.18 30.54 12.77
CA LYS A 159 -14.25 31.49 12.46
C LYS A 159 -14.19 32.08 11.06
N VAL A 160 -13.00 32.15 10.47
CA VAL A 160 -12.78 32.82 9.18
C VAL A 160 -13.31 31.97 8.02
N ASP A 161 -13.34 30.64 8.17
CA ASP A 161 -13.79 29.74 7.10
C ASP A 161 -15.31 29.71 6.86
N VAL A 162 -16.14 30.13 7.83
CA VAL A 162 -17.61 30.18 7.67
C VAL A 162 -18.08 31.50 7.03
N GLN A 163 -17.24 32.54 7.02
CA GLN A 163 -17.56 33.86 6.49
C GLN A 163 -16.67 34.19 5.28
N SER A 164 -16.95 33.56 4.14
CA SER A 164 -16.60 34.00 2.77
C SER A 164 -15.19 34.55 2.52
N LYS A 165 -14.45 33.83 1.66
CA LYS A 165 -13.31 34.29 0.87
C LYS A 165 -13.60 35.64 0.19
N GLU A 166 -13.31 36.74 0.86
CA GLU A 166 -13.09 38.06 0.26
C GLU A 166 -12.46 38.98 1.32
N LYS A 167 -11.16 38.77 1.54
CA LYS A 167 -10.13 39.77 1.92
C LYS A 167 -8.82 39.03 2.24
N GLU A 168 -8.06 38.72 1.20
CA GLU A 168 -6.62 38.55 1.37
C GLU A 168 -5.99 39.93 1.62
N SER A 169 -5.88 40.31 2.88
CA SER A 169 -4.85 41.24 3.35
C SER A 169 -4.80 41.21 4.87
N ASP A 170 -3.60 40.90 5.38
CA ASP A 170 -3.13 40.99 6.76
C ASP A 170 -3.45 39.83 7.71
N ARG A 171 -2.69 38.74 7.52
CA ARG A 171 -2.25 37.89 8.64
C ARG A 171 -1.39 38.74 9.59
N VAL A 172 -2.02 39.55 10.43
CA VAL A 172 -1.34 40.16 11.58
C VAL A 172 -0.98 39.01 12.50
N THR A 173 0.31 38.64 12.49
CA THR A 173 0.90 37.87 13.57
C THR A 173 0.64 38.65 14.86
N GLN A 174 -0.29 38.19 15.70
CA GLN A 174 -0.39 38.65 17.08
C GLN A 174 0.87 38.17 17.80
N LYS A 175 1.96 38.92 17.64
CA LYS A 175 3.21 38.71 18.33
C LYS A 175 3.01 39.19 19.76
N ASN A 176 3.04 38.24 20.68
CA ASN A 176 3.21 38.42 22.12
C ASN A 176 1.99 38.91 22.90
N VAL A 177 0.83 38.28 22.70
CA VAL A 177 -0.19 38.25 23.76
C VAL A 177 0.13 37.09 24.69
N HIS A 178 0.12 37.31 26.00
CA HIS A 178 0.18 36.23 26.98
C HIS A 178 -1.14 35.47 26.92
N TYR A 179 -1.15 34.35 26.20
CA TYR A 179 -2.31 33.47 26.13
C TYR A 179 -2.45 32.72 27.47
N SER A 180 -3.41 33.14 28.29
CA SER A 180 -3.85 32.44 29.49
C SER A 180 -5.15 31.68 29.22
N MET A 181 -5.45 30.64 30.01
CA MET A 181 -6.74 29.94 29.90
C MET A 181 -7.93 30.88 30.15
N ASP A 182 -7.76 31.89 31.00
CA ASP A 182 -8.78 32.93 31.25
C ASP A 182 -9.07 33.81 30.01
N SER A 183 -8.04 34.05 29.18
CA SER A 183 -8.27 34.71 27.89
C SER A 183 -9.12 33.84 26.95
N LEU A 184 -9.07 32.52 27.12
CA LEU A 184 -9.79 31.53 26.29
C LEU A 184 -11.25 31.47 26.71
N SER A 185 -11.51 31.44 28.02
CA SER A 185 -12.86 31.49 28.56
C SER A 185 -13.51 32.84 28.24
N ALA A 186 -12.82 33.96 28.44
CA ALA A 186 -13.33 35.28 28.07
C ALA A 186 -13.66 35.38 26.57
N TRP A 187 -12.79 34.84 25.72
CA TRP A 187 -13.04 34.74 24.29
C TRP A 187 -14.26 33.87 24.00
N TYR A 188 -14.35 32.66 24.54
CA TYR A 188 -15.46 31.74 24.31
C TYR A 188 -16.81 32.32 24.79
N MET A 189 -16.81 33.00 25.93
CA MET A 189 -17.97 33.70 26.46
C MET A 189 -18.40 34.86 25.55
N SER A 190 -17.46 35.63 25.01
CA SER A 190 -17.79 36.72 24.07
C SER A 190 -18.49 36.20 22.80
N ILE A 191 -18.22 34.96 22.41
CA ILE A 191 -18.72 34.38 21.16
C ILE A 191 -20.09 33.75 21.36
N THR A 192 -20.23 32.99 22.44
CA THR A 192 -21.51 32.38 22.80
C THR A 192 -22.56 33.43 23.15
N GLN A 193 -22.16 34.62 23.62
CA GLN A 193 -23.05 35.75 23.91
C GLN A 193 -23.32 36.68 22.71
N ALA A 194 -22.49 36.68 21.66
CA ALA A 194 -22.58 37.64 20.54
C ALA A 194 -23.68 37.35 19.49
N ASP A 195 -24.34 36.18 19.51
CA ASP A 195 -25.38 35.82 18.51
C ASP A 195 -26.86 35.85 19.01
N PRO A 196 -27.48 37.01 19.33
CA PRO A 196 -28.95 37.08 19.48
C PRO A 196 -29.71 37.64 18.25
N LYS A 197 -29.07 38.23 17.23
CA LYS A 197 -29.79 39.02 16.19
C LYS A 197 -30.09 38.31 14.86
N VAL A 198 -29.53 37.13 14.58
CA VAL A 198 -29.73 36.41 13.29
C VAL A 198 -30.76 35.27 13.38
N GLN A 199 -31.23 34.90 14.57
CA GLN A 199 -32.09 33.71 14.80
C GLN A 199 -33.55 33.78 14.30
N ARG A 200 -34.00 34.86 13.66
CA ARG A 200 -35.44 34.99 13.28
C ARG A 200 -35.84 34.47 11.88
N ARG A 201 -34.93 34.02 11.00
CA ARG A 201 -35.33 33.70 9.60
C ARG A 201 -34.96 32.34 9.00
N LYS A 202 -34.30 31.42 9.71
CA LYS A 202 -34.16 30.02 9.25
C LYS A 202 -34.41 29.05 10.40
N ARG A 203 -35.62 28.48 10.44
CA ARG A 203 -35.95 27.34 11.30
C ARG A 203 -35.42 26.07 10.65
N THR A 204 -34.22 25.68 11.05
CA THR A 204 -33.78 24.28 11.11
C THR A 204 -32.88 24.17 12.35
N SER A 205 -33.44 23.59 13.40
CA SER A 205 -32.80 22.90 14.55
C SER A 205 -31.48 23.38 15.18
N TRP A 206 -31.09 24.66 15.12
CA TRP A 206 -30.09 25.21 16.05
C TRP A 206 -30.81 25.95 17.18
N GLN A 207 -31.36 25.20 18.13
CA GLN A 207 -31.71 25.77 19.44
C GLN A 207 -30.42 26.14 20.15
N CYS A 208 -30.42 27.30 20.81
CA CYS A 208 -29.34 27.92 21.58
C CYS A 208 -28.50 26.90 22.38
N GLN A 209 -27.29 26.58 21.91
CA GLN A 209 -26.42 25.56 22.51
C GLN A 209 -24.99 26.09 22.47
N SER A 210 -24.32 26.17 23.63
CA SER A 210 -22.89 26.50 23.69
C SER A 210 -22.10 25.33 23.06
N PRO A 211 -21.48 25.51 21.87
CA PRO A 211 -20.89 24.42 21.13
C PRO A 211 -19.59 23.94 21.82
N PRO A 212 -19.43 22.63 22.13
CA PRO A 212 -18.17 22.14 22.68
C PRO A 212 -17.00 22.38 21.73
N VAL A 213 -15.86 22.76 22.29
CA VAL A 213 -14.61 22.82 21.54
C VAL A 213 -13.97 21.45 21.55
N VAL A 214 -13.78 20.90 20.36
CA VAL A 214 -13.13 19.59 20.19
C VAL A 214 -11.66 19.80 19.89
N LEU A 215 -10.79 19.20 20.70
CA LEU A 215 -9.35 19.24 20.54
C LEU A 215 -8.82 17.85 20.16
N VAL A 216 -8.32 17.75 18.92
CA VAL A 216 -7.70 16.56 18.37
C VAL A 216 -6.19 16.62 18.56
N LEU A 217 -5.65 15.74 19.40
CA LEU A 217 -4.22 15.52 19.53
C LEU A 217 -3.83 14.37 18.61
N LYS A 218 -3.12 14.68 17.52
CA LYS A 218 -2.82 13.66 16.48
C LYS A 218 -1.92 12.52 16.99
N ASP A 219 -0.87 12.86 17.73
CA ASP A 219 0.16 11.92 18.17
C ASP A 219 0.44 12.06 19.67
N VAL A 220 -0.37 11.45 20.54
CA VAL A 220 -0.21 11.56 22.00
C VAL A 220 1.15 11.05 22.48
N GLU A 221 1.70 10.03 21.80
CA GLU A 221 3.02 9.42 22.08
C GLU A 221 4.20 10.40 21.95
N SER A 222 4.07 11.40 21.08
CA SER A 222 5.15 12.34 20.77
C SER A 222 5.15 13.57 21.69
N PHE A 223 4.10 13.81 22.48
CA PHE A 223 4.04 14.99 23.33
C PHE A 223 4.95 14.85 24.56
N ALA A 224 5.52 15.98 24.97
CA ALA A 224 6.20 16.05 26.26
C ALA A 224 5.21 15.77 27.39
N THR A 225 5.54 14.79 28.23
CA THR A 225 4.70 14.32 29.33
C THR A 225 4.24 15.44 30.26
N LYS A 226 5.13 16.40 30.57
CA LYS A 226 4.81 17.57 31.43
C LYS A 226 3.75 18.48 30.81
N VAL A 227 3.89 18.80 29.52
CA VAL A 227 2.94 19.67 28.79
C VAL A 227 1.55 19.05 28.77
N LEU A 228 1.45 17.75 28.51
CA LEU A 228 0.16 17.07 28.48
C LEU A 228 -0.51 17.06 29.88
N GLN A 229 0.26 16.78 30.94
CA GLN A 229 -0.23 16.76 32.32
C GLN A 229 -0.70 18.14 32.80
N ASP A 230 0.13 19.16 32.59
CA ASP A 230 -0.19 20.54 32.97
C ASP A 230 -1.43 21.02 32.21
N PHE A 231 -1.52 20.74 30.91
CA PHE A 231 -2.67 21.12 30.10
C PHE A 231 -3.97 20.46 30.57
N ILE A 232 -3.98 19.16 30.85
CA ILE A 232 -5.18 18.45 31.34
C ILE A 232 -5.59 19.00 32.71
N THR A 233 -4.62 19.21 33.61
CA THR A 233 -4.90 19.72 34.95
C THR A 233 -5.49 21.14 34.91
N ILE A 234 -4.92 22.02 34.09
CA ILE A 234 -5.43 23.39 33.87
C ILE A 234 -6.82 23.32 33.23
N SER A 235 -7.00 22.51 32.19
CA SER A 235 -8.27 22.43 31.47
C SER A 235 -9.40 21.90 32.36
N SER A 236 -9.13 20.90 33.21
CA SER A 236 -10.09 20.34 34.18
C SER A 236 -10.65 21.40 35.14
N GLN A 237 -9.84 22.39 35.52
CA GLN A 237 -10.27 23.49 36.39
C GLN A 237 -11.20 24.49 35.70
N HIS A 238 -11.12 24.61 34.38
CA HIS A 238 -11.85 25.61 33.58
C HIS A 238 -13.01 25.03 32.76
N LEU A 239 -13.40 23.77 32.99
CA LEU A 239 -14.45 23.08 32.22
C LEU A 239 -15.83 23.75 32.27
N HIS A 240 -16.16 24.45 33.37
CA HIS A 240 -17.45 25.12 33.53
C HIS A 240 -17.62 26.31 32.58
N GLU A 241 -16.52 27.01 32.29
CA GLU A 241 -16.50 28.13 31.35
C GLU A 241 -16.20 27.68 29.93
N PHE A 242 -15.45 26.58 29.79
CA PHE A 242 -14.96 26.11 28.51
C PHE A 242 -15.24 24.61 28.32
N PRO A 243 -16.30 24.25 27.56
CA PRO A 243 -16.64 22.86 27.30
C PRO A 243 -15.64 22.24 26.33
N LEU A 244 -14.63 21.55 26.86
CA LEU A 244 -13.56 20.90 26.11
C LEU A 244 -13.83 19.40 25.97
N ILE A 245 -13.65 18.87 24.76
CA ILE A 245 -13.61 17.44 24.49
C ILE A 245 -12.27 17.10 23.85
N LEU A 246 -11.60 16.06 24.34
CA LEU A 246 -10.29 15.63 23.82
C LEU A 246 -10.45 14.40 22.92
N ILE A 247 -9.73 14.39 21.80
CA ILE A 247 -9.58 13.20 20.96
C ILE A 247 -8.09 12.87 20.91
N PHE A 248 -7.73 11.68 21.38
CA PHE A 248 -6.37 11.17 21.39
C PHE A 248 -6.15 10.25 20.19
N GLY A 249 -5.30 10.66 19.26
CA GLY A 249 -4.75 9.78 18.24
C GLY A 249 -3.63 8.92 18.85
N ILE A 250 -3.86 7.62 18.91
CA ILE A 250 -2.92 6.64 19.46
C ILE A 250 -2.51 5.69 18.34
N ALA A 251 -1.20 5.54 18.15
CA ALA A 251 -0.66 4.65 17.14
C ALA A 251 -0.56 3.21 17.67
N THR A 252 -0.22 3.04 18.95
CA THR A 252 0.00 1.73 19.56
C THR A 252 -1.23 1.22 20.32
N SER A 253 -1.09 0.91 21.61
CA SER A 253 -2.14 0.38 22.47
C SER A 253 -2.51 1.41 23.55
N PRO A 254 -3.72 1.35 24.13
CA PRO A 254 -4.15 2.31 25.15
C PRO A 254 -3.29 2.28 26.43
N VAL A 255 -2.43 1.26 26.60
CA VAL A 255 -1.44 1.20 27.70
C VAL A 255 -0.49 2.40 27.68
N VAL A 256 -0.25 2.99 26.52
CA VAL A 256 0.55 4.22 26.40
C VAL A 256 -0.06 5.37 27.20
N ILE A 257 -1.39 5.50 27.26
CA ILE A 257 -2.05 6.56 28.03
C ILE A 257 -1.66 6.42 29.51
N HIS A 258 -1.70 5.20 30.06
CA HIS A 258 -1.30 4.94 31.44
C HIS A 258 0.20 5.15 31.70
N ARG A 259 1.04 5.05 30.67
CA ARG A 259 2.48 5.33 30.79
C ARG A 259 2.77 6.83 30.77
N LEU A 260 2.05 7.59 29.94
CA LEU A 260 2.24 9.03 29.81
C LEU A 260 1.55 9.81 30.93
N LEU A 261 0.34 9.40 31.30
CA LEU A 261 -0.47 10.07 32.31
C LEU A 261 -0.39 9.31 33.65
N PRO A 262 0.07 9.95 34.74
CA PRO A 262 -0.01 9.37 36.05
C PRO A 262 -1.47 9.21 36.47
N HIS A 263 -1.73 8.31 37.42
CA HIS A 263 -3.08 8.02 37.89
C HIS A 263 -3.85 9.28 38.31
N ALA A 264 -3.19 10.26 38.92
CA ALA A 264 -3.80 11.53 39.32
C ALA A 264 -4.42 12.31 38.14
N VAL A 265 -3.79 12.29 36.98
CA VAL A 265 -4.30 12.97 35.76
C VAL A 265 -5.27 12.07 35.00
N SER A 266 -5.04 10.76 35.00
CA SER A 266 -5.96 9.81 34.37
C SER A 266 -7.35 9.83 35.01
N SER A 267 -7.46 10.07 36.33
CA SER A 267 -8.75 10.22 37.01
C SER A 267 -9.54 11.46 36.59
N LEU A 268 -8.90 12.41 35.90
CA LEU A 268 -9.57 13.62 35.37
C LEU A 268 -10.14 13.40 33.97
N LEU A 269 -9.96 12.22 33.36
CA LEU A 269 -10.41 11.94 32.01
C LEU A 269 -11.48 10.84 32.05
N CYS A 270 -12.60 11.07 31.36
CA CYS A 270 -13.56 10.02 31.04
C CYS A 270 -13.19 9.47 29.66
N ILE A 271 -12.44 8.37 29.63
CA ILE A 271 -11.89 7.79 28.39
C ILE A 271 -12.82 6.72 27.82
N GLU A 272 -13.26 6.91 26.58
CA GLU A 272 -13.88 5.86 25.76
C GLU A 272 -12.95 5.44 24.62
N LEU A 273 -12.85 4.13 24.37
CA LEU A 273 -11.93 3.58 23.38
C LEU A 273 -12.64 3.35 22.04
N PHE A 274 -12.10 3.95 20.99
CA PHE A 274 -12.53 3.74 19.61
C PHE A 274 -11.41 3.03 18.85
N GLN A 275 -11.75 1.90 18.23
CA GLN A 275 -10.80 1.15 17.43
C GLN A 275 -11.02 1.46 15.95
N SER A 276 -9.97 1.93 15.27
CA SER A 276 -9.99 2.05 13.82
C SER A 276 -9.85 0.71 13.12
N LEU A 277 -10.24 0.68 11.84
CA LEU A 277 -10.06 -0.48 10.97
C LEU A 277 -8.58 -0.84 10.81
N SER A 278 -8.30 -2.13 10.60
CA SER A 278 -6.94 -2.58 10.34
C SER A 278 -6.45 -2.14 8.97
N CYS A 279 -5.20 -1.69 8.87
CA CYS A 279 -4.57 -1.33 7.59
C CYS A 279 -4.59 -2.51 6.58
N LYS A 280 -4.55 -3.76 7.07
CA LYS A 280 -4.62 -4.95 6.21
C LYS A 280 -5.99 -5.10 5.54
N GLU A 281 -7.06 -4.81 6.27
CA GLU A 281 -8.43 -4.86 5.76
C GLU A 281 -8.68 -3.72 4.77
N HIS A 282 -8.20 -2.52 5.11
CA HIS A 282 -8.25 -1.39 4.19
C HIS A 282 -7.50 -1.69 2.89
N LEU A 283 -6.27 -2.24 2.96
CA LEU A 283 -5.53 -2.63 1.76
C LEU A 283 -6.32 -3.67 0.93
N THR A 284 -6.93 -4.67 1.56
CA THR A 284 -7.72 -5.66 0.80
C THR A 284 -8.92 -5.04 0.11
N ALA A 285 -9.61 -4.09 0.77
CA ALA A 285 -10.74 -3.38 0.17
C ALA A 285 -10.28 -2.50 -1.00
N VAL A 286 -9.18 -1.76 -0.84
CA VAL A 286 -8.57 -0.95 -1.90
C VAL A 286 -8.14 -1.81 -3.08
N LEU A 287 -7.51 -2.96 -2.84
CA LEU A 287 -7.10 -3.89 -3.90
C LEU A 287 -8.29 -4.46 -4.66
N ASP A 288 -9.34 -4.92 -3.96
CA ASP A 288 -10.54 -5.49 -4.59
C ASP A 288 -11.25 -4.46 -5.47
N LYS A 289 -11.36 -3.22 -4.99
CA LYS A 289 -12.06 -2.14 -5.70
C LYS A 289 -11.24 -1.53 -6.82
N LEU A 290 -9.93 -1.35 -6.66
CA LEU A 290 -9.08 -0.72 -7.68
C LEU A 290 -8.49 -1.72 -8.69
N LEU A 291 -7.87 -2.81 -8.23
CA LEU A 291 -7.15 -3.71 -9.14
C LEU A 291 -8.06 -4.81 -9.70
N LEU A 292 -8.95 -5.36 -8.88
CA LEU A 292 -9.83 -6.48 -9.25
C LEU A 292 -11.16 -6.04 -9.90
N THR A 293 -11.33 -4.75 -10.20
CA THR A 293 -12.45 -4.27 -11.04
C THR A 293 -12.09 -4.35 -12.52
N ALA A 294 -13.05 -4.66 -13.38
CA ALA A 294 -12.87 -4.60 -14.84
C ALA A 294 -12.95 -3.15 -15.39
N GLU A 295 -13.34 -2.19 -14.56
CA GLU A 295 -13.54 -0.79 -14.95
C GLU A 295 -12.22 -0.11 -15.32
N PHE A 296 -11.13 -0.43 -14.61
CA PHE A 296 -9.81 0.09 -14.94
C PHE A 296 -9.10 -0.83 -15.94
N PRO A 297 -8.71 -0.32 -17.12
CA PRO A 297 -8.00 -1.11 -18.12
C PRO A 297 -6.57 -1.46 -17.69
N PHE A 298 -5.95 -0.60 -16.88
CA PHE A 298 -4.59 -0.82 -16.38
C PHE A 298 -4.53 -1.94 -15.34
N LYS A 299 -3.56 -2.86 -15.51
CA LYS A 299 -3.34 -4.00 -14.61
C LYS A 299 -1.86 -4.16 -14.25
N LEU A 300 -1.62 -4.73 -13.08
CA LEU A 300 -0.28 -5.06 -12.61
C LEU A 300 0.05 -6.53 -12.85
N SER A 301 1.30 -6.81 -13.20
CA SER A 301 1.86 -8.16 -13.18
C SER A 301 2.00 -8.68 -11.74
N GLY A 302 1.95 -10.01 -11.56
CA GLY A 302 2.07 -10.67 -10.26
C GLY A 302 3.33 -10.26 -9.49
N LYS A 303 4.47 -10.17 -10.18
CA LYS A 303 5.76 -9.77 -9.56
C LYS A 303 5.74 -8.33 -9.02
N VAL A 304 5.09 -7.42 -9.75
CA VAL A 304 4.96 -6.01 -9.33
C VAL A 304 4.05 -5.92 -8.11
N LEU A 305 2.90 -6.60 -8.18
CA LEU A 305 1.95 -6.62 -7.08
C LEU A 305 2.57 -7.24 -5.81
N GLN A 306 3.34 -8.32 -5.94
CA GLN A 306 4.10 -8.89 -4.84
C GLN A 306 5.13 -7.91 -4.27
N THR A 307 5.87 -7.20 -5.11
CA THR A 307 6.85 -6.21 -4.64
C THR A 307 6.17 -5.11 -3.84
N LEU A 308 5.07 -4.55 -4.33
CA LEU A 308 4.29 -3.54 -3.61
C LEU A 308 3.68 -4.07 -2.31
N THR A 309 3.16 -5.30 -2.35
CA THR A 309 2.59 -5.97 -1.17
C THR A 309 3.66 -6.29 -0.14
N ASN A 310 4.86 -6.69 -0.55
CA ASN A 310 5.99 -6.96 0.33
C ASN A 310 6.47 -5.67 1.00
N ILE A 311 6.52 -4.56 0.26
CA ILE A 311 6.85 -3.26 0.86
C ILE A 311 5.80 -2.90 1.93
N PHE A 312 4.53 -3.13 1.66
CA PHE A 312 3.46 -2.85 2.62
C PHE A 312 3.50 -3.75 3.87
N LEU A 313 3.66 -5.07 3.69
CA LEU A 313 3.58 -6.02 4.80
C LEU A 313 4.84 -6.09 5.65
N TYR A 314 6.02 -5.90 5.04
CA TYR A 314 7.32 -6.07 5.73
C TYR A 314 7.99 -4.76 6.13
N HIS A 315 7.72 -3.65 5.45
CA HIS A 315 8.33 -2.36 5.77
C HIS A 315 7.30 -1.42 6.42
N ASP A 316 6.32 -0.98 5.65
CA ASP A 316 5.42 0.11 6.08
C ASP A 316 3.96 -0.29 5.87
N PHE A 317 3.18 -0.42 6.95
CA PHE A 317 1.72 -0.60 6.87
C PHE A 317 0.96 0.65 6.38
N SER A 318 1.57 1.46 5.50
CA SER A 318 1.04 2.71 4.96
C SER A 318 0.35 2.48 3.62
N ILE A 319 -0.94 2.82 3.56
CA ILE A 319 -1.72 2.71 2.32
C ILE A 319 -1.33 3.83 1.35
N GLN A 320 -0.95 5.02 1.86
CA GLN A 320 -0.45 6.10 1.01
C GLN A 320 0.79 5.69 0.23
N ASN A 321 1.74 5.00 0.87
CA ASN A 321 2.93 4.50 0.18
C ASN A 321 2.55 3.47 -0.90
N PHE A 322 1.56 2.61 -0.62
CA PHE A 322 1.04 1.67 -1.62
C PHE A 322 0.40 2.41 -2.81
N ILE A 323 -0.44 3.42 -2.57
CA ILE A 323 -1.06 4.26 -3.59
C ILE A 323 0.00 5.02 -4.40
N LYS A 324 1.07 5.51 -3.76
CA LYS A 324 2.20 6.15 -4.45
C LYS A 324 2.98 5.14 -5.31
N GLY A 325 3.12 3.91 -4.84
CA GLY A 325 3.69 2.81 -5.63
C GLY A 325 2.83 2.46 -6.85
N LEU A 326 1.49 2.45 -6.71
CA LEU A 326 0.56 2.32 -7.84
C LEU A 326 0.70 3.48 -8.82
N GLN A 327 0.77 4.72 -8.31
CA GLN A 327 0.96 5.93 -9.11
C GLN A 327 2.26 5.85 -9.94
N LEU A 328 3.35 5.42 -9.31
CA LEU A 328 4.64 5.25 -9.99
C LEU A 328 4.58 4.13 -11.03
N SER A 329 3.93 3.01 -10.74
CA SER A 329 3.74 1.90 -11.69
C SER A 329 2.94 2.34 -12.91
N LEU A 330 1.88 3.12 -12.69
CA LEU A 330 1.06 3.71 -13.75
C LEU A 330 1.89 4.65 -14.62
N LEU A 331 2.67 5.55 -13.99
CA LEU A 331 3.52 6.50 -14.69
C LEU A 331 4.62 5.80 -15.51
N GLU A 332 5.33 4.83 -14.92
CA GLU A 332 6.37 4.06 -15.62
C GLU A 332 5.80 3.29 -16.82
N HIS A 333 4.59 2.74 -16.70
CA HIS A 333 3.91 2.05 -17.79
C HIS A 333 3.64 2.99 -18.98
N PHE A 334 2.96 4.12 -18.74
CA PHE A 334 2.64 5.07 -19.81
C PHE A 334 3.87 5.77 -20.39
N TYR A 335 4.93 5.94 -19.59
CA TYR A 335 6.20 6.53 -20.05
C TYR A 335 7.02 5.56 -20.90
N SER A 336 7.10 4.28 -20.49
CA SER A 336 7.96 3.29 -21.15
C SER A 336 7.38 2.81 -22.47
N GLN A 337 6.06 2.59 -22.53
CA GLN A 337 5.45 1.83 -23.62
C GLN A 337 4.57 2.71 -24.53
N PRO A 338 4.86 2.78 -25.84
CA PRO A 338 4.06 3.58 -26.77
C PRO A 338 2.62 3.13 -26.97
N LEU A 339 2.43 1.81 -27.03
CA LEU A 339 1.12 1.18 -27.24
C LEU A 339 0.17 1.27 -26.03
N SER A 340 0.64 1.77 -24.88
CA SER A 340 -0.22 2.04 -23.72
C SER A 340 -1.27 3.12 -23.99
N VAL A 341 -1.18 3.83 -25.11
CA VAL A 341 -2.27 4.68 -25.61
C VAL A 341 -3.57 3.91 -25.83
N LEU A 342 -3.50 2.58 -26.03
CA LEU A 342 -4.65 1.71 -26.18
C LEU A 342 -5.32 1.35 -24.84
N CYS A 343 -4.70 1.68 -23.70
CA CYS A 343 -5.22 1.43 -22.35
C CYS A 343 -6.36 2.40 -22.02
N CYS A 344 -7.50 2.20 -22.64
CA CYS A 344 -8.70 3.00 -22.45
C CYS A 344 -9.93 2.10 -22.45
N ASN A 345 -11.08 2.69 -22.14
CA ASN A 345 -12.36 2.04 -22.33
C ASN A 345 -12.51 1.58 -23.78
N LEU A 346 -13.16 0.43 -23.98
CA LEU A 346 -13.35 -0.23 -25.29
C LEU A 346 -13.74 0.74 -26.44
N PRO A 347 -14.72 1.66 -26.29
CA PRO A 347 -15.09 2.56 -27.37
C PRO A 347 -13.97 3.52 -27.78
N GLU A 348 -13.23 4.02 -26.79
CA GLU A 348 -12.15 4.98 -27.01
C GLU A 348 -10.90 4.29 -27.56
N ALA A 349 -10.61 3.07 -27.10
CA ALA A 349 -9.56 2.22 -27.67
C ALA A 349 -9.82 1.94 -29.16
N LYS A 350 -11.06 1.60 -29.56
CA LYS A 350 -11.41 1.39 -30.98
C LYS A 350 -11.22 2.65 -31.82
N ARG A 351 -11.55 3.83 -31.29
CA ARG A 351 -11.32 5.11 -31.98
C ARG A 351 -9.82 5.34 -32.19
N ARG A 352 -9.02 5.15 -31.16
CA ARG A 352 -7.54 5.30 -31.22
C ARG A 352 -6.90 4.32 -32.21
N ILE A 353 -7.38 3.07 -32.28
CA ILE A 353 -6.89 2.08 -33.25
C ILE A 353 -7.05 2.55 -34.69
N ARG A 354 -8.19 3.16 -35.03
CA ARG A 354 -8.44 3.67 -36.39
C ARG A 354 -7.39 4.72 -36.78
N PHE A 355 -7.00 5.58 -35.83
CA PHE A 355 -6.03 6.66 -36.04
C PHE A 355 -4.56 6.29 -35.81
N LEU A 356 -4.21 5.01 -35.58
CA LEU A 356 -2.80 4.63 -35.38
C LEU A 356 -1.94 4.95 -36.61
N SER A 357 -0.73 5.44 -36.34
CA SER A 357 0.32 5.65 -37.34
C SER A 357 1.04 4.34 -37.67
N ALA A 358 1.72 4.31 -38.82
CA ALA A 358 2.48 3.14 -39.27
C ALA A 358 3.53 2.67 -38.24
N ASN A 359 4.20 3.60 -37.55
CA ASN A 359 5.18 3.26 -36.51
C ASN A 359 4.51 2.56 -35.31
N GLN A 360 3.30 2.94 -34.94
CA GLN A 360 2.56 2.24 -33.87
C GLN A 360 2.11 0.85 -34.33
N CYS A 361 1.72 0.70 -35.60
CA CYS A 361 1.44 -0.61 -36.19
C CYS A 361 2.70 -1.51 -36.12
N GLU A 362 3.89 -0.98 -36.42
CA GLU A 362 5.14 -1.73 -36.26
C GLU A 362 5.40 -2.11 -34.79
N ASN A 363 5.14 -1.20 -33.84
CA ASN A 363 5.30 -1.51 -32.42
C ASN A 363 4.39 -2.66 -31.96
N ILE A 364 3.15 -2.73 -32.49
CA ILE A 364 2.25 -3.85 -32.25
C ILE A 364 2.83 -5.15 -32.83
N ARG A 365 3.38 -5.11 -34.05
CA ARG A 365 4.05 -6.28 -34.67
C ARG A 365 5.29 -6.75 -33.89
N ARG A 366 6.00 -5.84 -33.24
CA ARG A 366 7.20 -6.15 -32.43
C ARG A 366 6.87 -6.83 -31.10
N LEU A 367 5.62 -6.77 -30.66
CA LEU A 367 5.20 -7.30 -29.37
C LEU A 367 5.35 -8.83 -29.30
N PRO A 368 5.95 -9.40 -28.22
CA PRO A 368 6.15 -10.83 -28.09
C PRO A 368 4.84 -11.63 -28.19
N SER A 369 3.77 -11.15 -27.54
CA SER A 369 2.48 -11.85 -27.56
C SER A 369 1.80 -11.81 -28.92
N PHE A 370 1.98 -10.72 -29.67
CA PHE A 370 1.48 -10.66 -31.04
C PHE A 370 2.25 -11.61 -31.96
N ARG A 371 3.57 -11.76 -31.79
CA ARG A 371 4.35 -12.75 -32.56
C ARG A 371 3.87 -14.17 -32.31
N ARG A 372 3.64 -14.53 -31.04
CA ARG A 372 3.05 -15.84 -30.67
C ARG A 372 1.66 -16.06 -31.25
N TYR A 373 0.87 -14.98 -31.39
CA TYR A 373 -0.44 -15.05 -32.04
C TYR A 373 -0.32 -15.33 -33.53
N VAL A 374 0.56 -14.59 -34.23
CA VAL A 374 0.80 -14.76 -35.66
C VAL A 374 1.31 -16.17 -35.98
N GLU A 375 2.21 -16.72 -35.14
CA GLU A 375 2.72 -18.10 -35.30
C GLU A 375 1.61 -19.16 -35.28
N LYS A 376 0.54 -18.95 -34.51
CA LYS A 376 -0.61 -19.88 -34.42
C LYS A 376 -1.60 -19.76 -35.58
N GLN A 377 -1.50 -18.69 -36.38
CA GLN A 377 -2.47 -18.36 -37.41
C GLN A 377 -2.11 -18.98 -38.77
N SER A 378 -3.09 -19.12 -39.66
CA SER A 378 -2.88 -19.58 -41.05
C SER A 378 -1.95 -18.67 -41.87
N SER A 379 -1.19 -19.27 -42.80
CA SER A 379 -0.18 -18.59 -43.63
C SER A 379 -0.72 -17.37 -44.39
N GLU A 380 -1.92 -17.44 -44.94
CA GLU A 380 -2.56 -16.31 -45.65
C GLU A 380 -2.82 -15.11 -44.73
N LYS A 381 -3.30 -15.37 -43.51
CA LYS A 381 -3.53 -14.32 -42.52
C LYS A 381 -2.22 -13.81 -41.93
N GLN A 382 -1.19 -14.65 -41.81
CA GLN A 382 0.14 -14.20 -41.39
C GLN A 382 0.69 -13.13 -42.34
N VAL A 383 0.63 -13.38 -43.66
CA VAL A 383 1.05 -12.41 -44.67
C VAL A 383 0.22 -11.12 -44.53
N ALA A 384 -1.11 -11.24 -44.46
CA ALA A 384 -1.99 -10.07 -44.33
C ALA A 384 -1.70 -9.22 -43.09
N LEU A 385 -1.44 -9.82 -41.92
CA LEU A 385 -1.15 -9.10 -40.67
C LEU A 385 0.21 -8.38 -40.69
N LEU A 386 1.18 -8.96 -41.40
CA LEU A 386 2.53 -8.41 -41.51
C LEU A 386 2.63 -7.31 -42.58
N THR A 387 1.91 -7.42 -43.69
CA THR A 387 2.03 -6.48 -44.82
C THR A 387 1.02 -5.33 -44.77
N SER A 388 -0.23 -5.58 -44.37
CA SER A 388 -1.28 -4.54 -44.42
C SER A 388 -1.65 -4.01 -43.03
N ASP A 389 -1.66 -2.68 -42.90
CA ASP A 389 -2.02 -2.02 -41.64
C ASP A 389 -3.54 -2.05 -41.37
N ARG A 390 -4.37 -2.17 -42.42
CA ARG A 390 -5.84 -2.20 -42.28
C ARG A 390 -6.31 -3.49 -41.59
N SER A 391 -5.83 -4.64 -42.04
CA SER A 391 -6.14 -5.93 -41.41
C SER A 391 -5.63 -5.97 -39.96
N LEU A 392 -4.44 -5.43 -39.69
CA LEU A 392 -3.90 -5.33 -38.34
C LEU A 392 -4.79 -4.49 -37.43
N LYS A 393 -5.31 -3.36 -37.93
CA LYS A 393 -6.24 -2.49 -37.17
C LYS A 393 -7.58 -3.18 -36.87
N GLU A 394 -8.09 -4.01 -37.77
CA GLU A 394 -9.31 -4.78 -37.54
C GLU A 394 -9.06 -5.87 -36.51
N GLU A 395 -7.97 -6.64 -36.67
CA GLU A 395 -7.62 -7.73 -35.76
C GLU A 395 -7.28 -7.22 -34.36
N THR A 396 -6.59 -6.09 -34.24
CA THR A 396 -6.29 -5.49 -32.92
C THR A 396 -7.55 -5.05 -32.18
N GLN A 397 -8.63 -4.67 -32.88
CA GLN A 397 -9.92 -4.38 -32.24
C GLN A 397 -10.55 -5.65 -31.67
N SER A 398 -10.58 -6.75 -32.43
CA SER A 398 -11.11 -8.03 -31.93
C SER A 398 -10.27 -8.58 -30.78
N LEU A 399 -8.94 -8.45 -30.85
CA LEU A 399 -8.05 -8.91 -29.78
C LEU A 399 -8.26 -8.11 -28.48
N LEU A 400 -8.46 -6.80 -28.55
CA LEU A 400 -8.78 -6.00 -27.35
C LEU A 400 -10.17 -6.35 -26.79
N GLU A 401 -11.18 -6.56 -27.63
CA GLU A 401 -12.49 -7.01 -27.17
C GLU A 401 -12.39 -8.34 -26.41
N ASN A 402 -11.68 -9.30 -26.98
CA ASN A 402 -11.42 -10.59 -26.34
C ASN A 402 -10.68 -10.43 -25.01
N LEU A 403 -9.71 -9.51 -24.93
CA LEU A 403 -8.96 -9.24 -23.71
C LEU A 403 -9.82 -8.64 -22.60
N HIS A 404 -10.72 -7.71 -22.93
CA HIS A 404 -11.66 -7.15 -21.97
C HIS A 404 -12.67 -8.20 -21.47
N VAL A 405 -13.22 -9.01 -22.37
CA VAL A 405 -14.12 -10.14 -22.01
C VAL A 405 -13.37 -11.18 -21.17
N TYR A 406 -12.08 -11.40 -21.44
CA TYR A 406 -11.25 -12.25 -20.61
C TYR A 406 -11.10 -11.67 -19.20
N HIS A 407 -10.85 -10.37 -19.03
CA HIS A 407 -10.74 -9.75 -17.71
C HIS A 407 -12.04 -9.78 -16.92
N THR A 408 -13.20 -9.52 -17.54
CA THR A 408 -14.50 -9.59 -16.86
C THR A 408 -14.76 -11.00 -16.32
N LYS A 409 -14.51 -12.02 -17.15
CA LYS A 409 -14.67 -13.43 -16.77
C LYS A 409 -13.64 -13.86 -15.72
N TYR A 410 -12.39 -13.45 -15.87
CA TYR A 410 -11.31 -13.79 -14.96
C TYR A 410 -11.59 -13.29 -13.54
N PHE A 411 -11.99 -12.03 -13.35
CA PHE A 411 -12.28 -11.49 -12.01
C PHE A 411 -13.51 -12.13 -11.38
N LEU A 412 -14.52 -12.46 -12.18
CA LEU A 412 -15.71 -13.15 -11.68
C LEU A 412 -15.36 -14.55 -11.15
N VAL A 413 -14.63 -15.34 -11.95
CA VAL A 413 -14.19 -16.68 -11.53
C VAL A 413 -13.22 -16.62 -10.35
N LEU A 414 -12.34 -15.62 -10.31
CA LEU A 414 -11.43 -15.39 -9.18
C LEU A 414 -12.19 -15.16 -7.87
N ARG A 415 -13.25 -14.35 -7.88
CA ARG A 415 -14.09 -14.12 -6.70
C ARG A 415 -14.82 -15.39 -6.27
N CYS A 416 -15.29 -16.20 -7.22
CA CYS A 416 -15.88 -17.50 -6.92
C CYS A 416 -14.85 -18.42 -6.25
N LEU A 417 -13.65 -18.54 -6.81
CA LEU A 417 -12.58 -19.37 -6.26
C LEU A 417 -12.10 -18.86 -4.89
N HIS A 418 -12.06 -17.55 -4.68
CA HIS A 418 -11.74 -16.97 -3.38
C HIS A 418 -12.74 -17.39 -2.32
N HIS A 419 -14.04 -17.38 -2.64
CA HIS A 419 -15.04 -17.83 -1.69
C HIS A 419 -14.76 -19.27 -1.27
N PHE A 420 -14.56 -20.20 -2.23
CA PHE A 420 -14.16 -21.58 -1.93
C PHE A 420 -12.91 -21.66 -1.06
N THR A 421 -11.86 -20.93 -1.41
CA THR A 421 -10.57 -20.98 -0.69
C THR A 421 -10.67 -20.40 0.73
N SER A 422 -11.45 -19.34 0.92
CA SER A 422 -11.61 -18.67 2.22
C SER A 422 -12.34 -19.52 3.25
N SER A 423 -13.21 -20.43 2.81
CA SER A 423 -13.92 -21.32 3.74
C SER A 423 -13.16 -22.61 4.02
N LEU A 424 -12.08 -22.88 3.29
CA LEU A 424 -11.28 -24.10 3.49
C LEU A 424 -10.32 -23.94 4.69
N PRO A 425 -10.23 -24.95 5.58
CA PRO A 425 -9.21 -24.97 6.61
C PRO A 425 -7.82 -25.16 5.96
N LYS A 426 -6.80 -24.50 6.52
CA LYS A 426 -5.37 -24.50 6.09
C LYS A 426 -4.96 -23.51 4.98
N TYR A 427 -5.89 -22.80 4.33
CA TYR A 427 -5.62 -21.71 3.36
C TYR A 427 -4.42 -21.93 2.40
N PRO A 428 -4.35 -23.03 1.64
CA PRO A 428 -3.19 -23.34 0.81
C PRO A 428 -2.92 -22.31 -0.30
N LEU A 429 -3.96 -21.71 -0.89
CA LEU A 429 -3.83 -20.66 -1.92
C LEU A 429 -3.92 -19.23 -1.35
N GLY A 430 -3.93 -19.10 -0.03
CA GLY A 430 -4.04 -17.83 0.69
C GLY A 430 -5.43 -17.54 1.26
N ARG A 431 -5.47 -16.68 2.28
CA ARG A 431 -6.70 -16.29 2.99
C ARG A 431 -7.40 -15.13 2.29
N GLN A 432 -6.65 -14.27 1.61
CA GLN A 432 -7.18 -13.04 1.01
C GLN A 432 -7.20 -13.14 -0.52
N VAL A 433 -8.12 -12.40 -1.16
CA VAL A 433 -8.26 -12.39 -2.63
C VAL A 433 -6.96 -12.04 -3.33
N ARG A 434 -6.15 -11.15 -2.73
CA ARG A 434 -4.85 -10.71 -3.28
C ARG A 434 -3.82 -11.83 -3.37
N GLU A 435 -3.80 -12.75 -2.41
CA GLU A 435 -2.85 -13.86 -2.38
C GLU A 435 -3.20 -14.85 -3.48
N LEU A 436 -4.48 -15.16 -3.61
CA LEU A 436 -5.01 -15.97 -4.70
C LEU A 436 -4.70 -15.31 -6.06
N TYR A 437 -4.92 -14.01 -6.20
CA TYR A 437 -4.63 -13.29 -7.45
C TYR A 437 -3.15 -13.35 -7.81
N CYS A 438 -2.25 -13.12 -6.85
CA CYS A 438 -0.81 -13.28 -7.06
C CYS A 438 -0.44 -14.70 -7.49
N ALA A 439 -0.97 -15.72 -6.80
CA ALA A 439 -0.70 -17.12 -7.12
C ALA A 439 -1.16 -17.49 -8.54
N CYS A 440 -2.38 -17.06 -8.93
CA CYS A 440 -2.94 -17.30 -10.26
C CYS A 440 -2.14 -16.61 -11.38
N LEU A 441 -1.52 -15.45 -11.10
CA LEU A 441 -0.74 -14.72 -12.09
C LEU A 441 0.65 -15.32 -12.30
N GLU A 442 1.28 -15.88 -11.27
CA GLU A 442 2.65 -16.41 -11.37
C GLU A 442 2.71 -17.79 -12.00
N LYS A 443 1.76 -18.65 -11.65
CA LYS A 443 1.69 -20.03 -12.12
C LYS A 443 0.25 -20.37 -12.44
N SER A 444 0.08 -21.25 -13.41
CA SER A 444 -1.20 -21.90 -13.62
C SER A 444 -1.61 -22.64 -12.35
N VAL A 445 -2.81 -22.35 -11.84
CA VAL A 445 -3.32 -22.88 -10.56
C VAL A 445 -3.33 -24.41 -10.56
N TRP A 446 -3.72 -25.05 -11.66
CA TRP A 446 -3.75 -26.53 -11.76
C TRP A 446 -2.37 -27.19 -11.72
N GLY A 447 -1.31 -26.43 -11.95
CA GLY A 447 0.07 -26.94 -11.89
C GLY A 447 0.67 -26.91 -10.49
N SER A 448 0.00 -26.28 -9.51
CA SER A 448 0.49 -26.22 -8.13
C SER A 448 -0.06 -27.38 -7.29
N GLU A 449 0.80 -27.91 -6.41
CA GLU A 449 0.40 -28.92 -5.42
C GLU A 449 -0.63 -28.36 -4.42
N GLU A 450 -0.60 -27.05 -4.21
CA GLU A 450 -1.54 -26.30 -3.37
C GLU A 450 -2.98 -26.43 -3.88
N TYR A 451 -3.20 -26.37 -5.19
CA TYR A 451 -4.53 -26.55 -5.77
C TYR A 451 -5.02 -28.00 -5.64
N ALA A 452 -4.13 -28.99 -5.79
CA ALA A 452 -4.48 -30.38 -5.57
C ALA A 452 -4.93 -30.61 -4.11
N SER A 453 -4.25 -29.95 -3.15
CA SER A 453 -4.66 -29.94 -1.73
C SER A 453 -6.04 -29.28 -1.53
N VAL A 454 -6.33 -28.16 -2.21
CA VAL A 454 -7.67 -27.54 -2.21
C VAL A 454 -8.74 -28.52 -2.71
N LEU A 455 -8.50 -29.19 -3.83
CA LEU A 455 -9.46 -30.16 -4.38
C LEU A 455 -9.67 -31.34 -3.42
N GLN A 456 -8.62 -31.81 -2.74
CA GLN A 456 -8.73 -32.86 -1.73
C GLN A 456 -9.55 -32.40 -0.51
N LEU A 457 -9.36 -31.17 -0.05
CA LEU A 457 -10.14 -30.61 1.07
C LEU A 457 -11.60 -30.34 0.68
N LEU A 458 -11.83 -29.89 -0.56
CA LEU A 458 -13.18 -29.75 -1.13
C LEU A 458 -13.84 -31.12 -1.33
N ARG A 459 -13.05 -32.18 -1.48
CA ARG A 459 -13.47 -33.59 -1.41
C ARG A 459 -13.71 -34.12 0.02
N LEU A 460 -13.52 -33.32 1.08
CA LEU A 460 -13.86 -33.71 2.47
C LEU A 460 -14.97 -32.85 3.16
N LEU A 461 -15.14 -31.58 2.78
CA LEU A 461 -16.30 -30.67 3.01
C LEU A 461 -17.70 -31.33 3.24
N ALA A 462 -18.50 -30.77 4.15
CA ALA A 462 -19.88 -31.18 4.43
C ALA A 462 -20.92 -30.57 3.45
N LYS A 463 -22.15 -31.10 3.44
CA LYS A 463 -23.24 -30.65 2.55
C LYS A 463 -23.62 -29.19 2.77
N ASP A 464 -23.88 -28.80 4.02
CA ASP A 464 -24.39 -27.47 4.36
C ASP A 464 -23.38 -26.37 4.01
N GLU A 465 -22.11 -26.64 4.28
CA GLU A 465 -21.01 -25.76 3.90
C GLU A 465 -20.94 -25.61 2.37
N LEU A 466 -21.00 -26.71 1.60
CA LEU A 466 -21.02 -26.65 0.13
C LEU A 466 -22.21 -25.86 -0.42
N MET A 467 -23.40 -26.03 0.17
CA MET A 467 -24.58 -25.23 -0.20
C MET A 467 -24.37 -23.74 0.09
N ALA A 468 -23.83 -23.39 1.26
CA ALA A 468 -23.49 -22.01 1.59
C ALA A 468 -22.46 -21.44 0.60
N MET A 469 -21.46 -22.23 0.20
CA MET A 469 -20.47 -21.82 -0.81
C MET A 469 -21.10 -21.49 -2.16
N LEU A 470 -21.94 -22.40 -2.66
CA LEU A 470 -22.61 -22.25 -3.95
C LEU A 470 -23.58 -21.06 -3.94
N GLN A 471 -24.33 -20.87 -2.84
CA GLN A 471 -25.21 -19.71 -2.68
C GLN A 471 -24.46 -18.38 -2.68
N ASN A 472 -23.32 -18.31 -2.01
CA ASN A 472 -22.48 -17.12 -2.02
C ASN A 472 -21.83 -16.89 -3.40
N CYS A 473 -21.44 -17.94 -4.12
CA CYS A 473 -21.04 -17.80 -5.53
C CYS A 473 -22.17 -17.23 -6.38
N LEU A 474 -23.41 -17.69 -6.22
CA LEU A 474 -24.56 -17.10 -6.93
C LEU A 474 -24.75 -15.62 -6.60
N LYS A 475 -24.61 -15.21 -5.34
CA LYS A 475 -24.67 -13.77 -4.97
C LYS A 475 -23.58 -12.96 -5.69
N VAL A 476 -22.38 -13.53 -5.89
CA VAL A 476 -21.31 -12.89 -6.67
C VAL A 476 -21.69 -12.80 -8.16
N PHE A 477 -22.28 -13.84 -8.74
CA PHE A 477 -22.78 -13.82 -10.13
C PHE A 477 -23.97 -12.87 -10.34
N GLN A 478 -24.80 -12.65 -9.31
CA GLN A 478 -25.95 -11.75 -9.37
C GLN A 478 -25.55 -10.28 -9.18
N SER A 479 -24.51 -10.01 -8.39
CA SER A 479 -24.00 -8.66 -8.16
C SER A 479 -23.10 -8.13 -9.28
N SER A 480 -22.52 -9.04 -10.08
CA SER A 480 -21.79 -8.70 -11.31
C SER A 480 -22.72 -8.86 -12.52
N SER A 481 -22.60 -8.01 -13.54
CA SER A 481 -23.56 -7.96 -14.65
C SER A 481 -23.69 -9.32 -15.36
N ALA A 482 -24.83 -9.97 -15.13
CA ALA A 482 -25.21 -11.34 -15.50
C ALA A 482 -25.23 -11.68 -17.01
N LYS A 483 -24.62 -10.88 -17.88
CA LYS A 483 -24.77 -11.02 -19.34
C LYS A 483 -23.77 -11.97 -20.01
N GLU A 484 -22.58 -12.20 -19.44
CA GLU A 484 -21.52 -12.97 -20.13
C GLU A 484 -21.27 -14.41 -19.60
N LEU A 485 -21.78 -14.75 -18.41
CA LEU A 485 -21.58 -16.05 -17.75
C LEU A 485 -22.91 -16.75 -17.37
N GLY A 486 -24.01 -16.40 -18.05
CA GLY A 486 -25.33 -16.96 -17.76
C GLY A 486 -25.39 -18.49 -17.78
N ASN A 487 -24.54 -19.16 -18.57
CA ASN A 487 -24.48 -20.62 -18.63
C ASN A 487 -23.85 -21.25 -17.37
N THR A 488 -22.83 -20.63 -16.78
CA THR A 488 -22.23 -21.13 -15.53
C THR A 488 -23.13 -20.83 -14.34
N ALA A 489 -23.83 -19.68 -14.35
CA ALA A 489 -24.83 -19.36 -13.35
C ALA A 489 -25.99 -20.37 -13.34
N LYS A 490 -26.53 -20.71 -14.52
CA LYS A 490 -27.58 -21.74 -14.66
C LYS A 490 -27.12 -23.12 -14.18
N LYS A 491 -25.87 -23.51 -14.49
CA LYS A 491 -25.30 -24.77 -13.98
C LYS A 491 -25.16 -24.78 -12.46
N ILE A 492 -24.83 -23.65 -11.85
CA ILE A 492 -24.76 -23.54 -10.38
C ILE A 492 -26.16 -23.59 -9.76
N GLU A 493 -27.15 -22.95 -10.39
CA GLU A 493 -28.56 -23.04 -9.98
C GLU A 493 -29.09 -24.48 -10.08
N GLU A 494 -28.73 -25.20 -11.14
CA GLU A 494 -29.06 -26.62 -11.32
C GLU A 494 -28.41 -27.49 -10.22
N LEU A 495 -27.12 -27.29 -9.93
CA LEU A 495 -26.43 -28.01 -8.86
C LEU A 495 -27.05 -27.71 -7.48
N LEU A 496 -27.44 -26.46 -7.21
CA LEU A 496 -28.14 -26.10 -5.98
C LEU A 496 -29.51 -26.74 -5.86
N ALA A 497 -30.28 -26.79 -6.96
CA ALA A 497 -31.56 -27.50 -6.99
C ALA A 497 -31.38 -29.00 -6.71
N GLN A 498 -30.31 -29.62 -7.24
CA GLN A 498 -29.96 -31.01 -6.97
C GLN A 498 -29.57 -31.26 -5.50
N PHE A 499 -28.91 -30.31 -4.82
CA PHE A 499 -28.64 -30.43 -3.38
C PHE A 499 -29.89 -30.27 -2.52
N GLN A 500 -30.84 -29.43 -2.94
CA GLN A 500 -32.12 -29.24 -2.25
C GLN A 500 -33.05 -30.45 -2.44
N SER A 501 -33.06 -31.08 -3.62
CA SER A 501 -33.85 -32.30 -3.85
C SER A 501 -33.34 -33.48 -3.01
N LEU A 502 -32.03 -33.55 -2.75
CA LEU A 502 -31.48 -34.55 -1.82
C LEU A 502 -31.99 -34.40 -0.38
N ASP A 503 -32.30 -33.19 0.10
CA ASP A 503 -32.86 -32.99 1.45
C ASP A 503 -34.29 -33.53 1.59
N ALA A 504 -35.02 -33.57 0.47
CA ALA A 504 -36.34 -34.21 0.43
C ALA A 504 -36.22 -35.74 0.49
N GLU A 505 -35.22 -36.31 -0.19
CA GLU A 505 -35.01 -37.77 -0.25
C GLU A 505 -34.34 -38.35 1.02
N THR A 506 -33.44 -37.63 1.69
CA THR A 506 -32.80 -38.12 2.93
C THR A 506 -33.79 -38.26 4.10
N LYS A 507 -34.90 -37.52 4.07
CA LYS A 507 -36.00 -37.69 5.04
C LYS A 507 -36.79 -38.98 4.80
N GLU A 508 -36.77 -39.52 3.58
CA GLU A 508 -37.44 -40.79 3.24
C GLU A 508 -36.52 -42.01 3.48
N GLU A 509 -35.19 -41.84 3.44
CA GLU A 509 -34.22 -42.93 3.68
C GLU A 509 -34.01 -43.27 5.18
N GLU A 510 -34.27 -42.34 6.11
CA GLU A 510 -34.21 -42.62 7.56
C GLU A 510 -35.35 -43.55 8.04
N GLU A 511 -36.49 -43.58 7.34
CA GLU A 511 -37.61 -44.47 7.69
C GLU A 511 -37.40 -45.93 7.21
N THR A 512 -36.50 -46.18 6.26
CA THR A 512 -36.27 -47.52 5.68
C THR A 512 -35.06 -48.26 6.26
N SER A 513 -34.18 -47.58 7.00
CA SER A 513 -32.89 -48.13 7.47
C SER A 513 -32.87 -48.62 8.93
N GLN A 514 -34.00 -48.65 9.65
CA GLN A 514 -34.11 -49.26 10.99
C GLN A 514 -34.33 -50.79 11.00
N SER A 515 -34.33 -51.47 9.84
CA SER A 515 -34.77 -52.88 9.75
C SER A 515 -33.69 -53.93 9.48
N GLN A 516 -32.42 -53.72 9.87
CA GLN A 516 -31.40 -54.80 9.82
C GLN A 516 -30.40 -54.77 10.99
N SER A 517 -30.85 -55.05 12.20
CA SER A 517 -29.98 -55.53 13.28
C SER A 517 -29.82 -57.05 13.20
N LYS A 518 -28.82 -57.54 12.46
CA LYS A 518 -28.40 -58.95 12.57
C LYS A 518 -27.53 -59.12 13.81
N GLU A 519 -27.97 -59.97 14.73
CA GLU A 519 -27.23 -60.39 15.92
C GLU A 519 -25.84 -60.96 15.55
N LEU A 520 -24.79 -60.40 16.15
CA LEU A 520 -23.42 -60.89 16.01
C LEU A 520 -23.15 -61.97 17.08
N GLN A 521 -23.01 -63.23 16.64
CA GLN A 521 -22.50 -64.31 17.49
C GLN A 521 -21.01 -64.10 17.79
N LYS A 522 -20.62 -64.40 19.04
CA LYS A 522 -19.25 -64.29 19.55
C LYS A 522 -18.30 -65.26 18.80
N THR A 523 -17.26 -64.73 18.18
CA THR A 523 -16.08 -65.50 17.72
C THR A 523 -14.80 -64.72 18.02
N ASP A 524 -13.67 -65.45 18.06
CA ASP A 524 -12.38 -64.99 18.56
C ASP A 524 -11.88 -63.68 17.97
N LEU A 525 -11.20 -62.87 18.80
CA LEU A 525 -10.72 -61.52 18.52
C LEU A 525 -9.94 -61.42 17.20
N TYR A 526 -9.21 -62.49 16.84
CA TYR A 526 -8.45 -62.57 15.60
C TYR A 526 -9.32 -62.74 14.34
N HIS A 527 -10.40 -63.53 14.42
CA HIS A 527 -11.39 -63.66 13.35
C HIS A 527 -12.21 -62.38 13.17
N LEU A 528 -12.46 -61.67 14.27
CA LEU A 528 -13.13 -60.37 14.27
C LEU A 528 -12.23 -59.29 13.66
N GLN A 529 -10.93 -59.28 13.96
CA GLN A 529 -9.97 -58.37 13.36
C GLN A 529 -9.74 -58.65 11.87
N LYS A 530 -9.65 -59.92 11.48
CA LYS A 530 -9.51 -60.33 10.07
C LYS A 530 -10.77 -60.04 9.27
N SER A 531 -11.95 -60.31 9.83
CA SER A 531 -13.23 -59.95 9.18
C SER A 531 -13.47 -58.44 9.14
N LEU A 532 -13.03 -57.66 10.14
CA LEU A 532 -13.07 -56.19 10.08
C LEU A 532 -12.10 -55.63 9.02
N LEU A 533 -10.93 -56.25 8.82
CA LEU A 533 -9.98 -55.90 7.76
C LEU A 533 -10.52 -56.29 6.38
N GLU A 534 -11.07 -57.49 6.22
CA GLU A 534 -11.71 -57.94 4.97
C GLU A 534 -12.98 -57.11 4.67
N MET A 535 -13.78 -56.75 5.68
CA MET A 535 -14.91 -55.83 5.51
C MET A 535 -14.46 -54.39 5.23
N LYS A 536 -13.27 -53.97 5.68
CA LYS A 536 -12.68 -52.68 5.31
C LYS A 536 -12.16 -52.68 3.87
N GLU A 537 -11.60 -53.79 3.40
CA GLU A 537 -11.13 -53.99 2.01
C GLU A 537 -12.29 -54.16 1.01
N LEU A 538 -13.38 -54.82 1.42
CA LEU A 538 -14.61 -54.90 0.64
C LEU A 538 -15.38 -53.56 0.63
N ARG A 539 -15.37 -52.82 1.76
CA ARG A 539 -15.92 -51.45 1.80
C ARG A 539 -15.07 -50.44 1.02
N SER A 540 -13.77 -50.65 0.83
CA SER A 540 -12.93 -49.71 0.05
C SER A 540 -13.10 -49.88 -1.46
N THR A 541 -13.42 -51.09 -1.93
CA THR A 541 -13.61 -51.42 -3.35
C THR A 541 -15.07 -51.32 -3.82
N SER A 542 -16.06 -51.48 -2.93
CA SER A 542 -17.49 -51.44 -3.25
C SER A 542 -18.30 -50.35 -2.52
N LYS A 543 -17.69 -49.19 -2.21
CA LYS A 543 -18.51 -47.99 -1.91
C LYS A 543 -19.33 -47.66 -3.15
N ARG A 544 -20.62 -48.03 -3.17
CA ARG A 544 -21.59 -47.27 -3.97
C ARG A 544 -21.45 -45.84 -3.48
N ARG A 545 -20.85 -44.98 -4.29
CA ARG A 545 -20.73 -43.56 -3.99
C ARG A 545 -22.12 -43.08 -3.61
N THR A 546 -22.26 -42.47 -2.45
CA THR A 546 -23.54 -41.88 -2.07
C THR A 546 -23.94 -40.86 -3.16
N ARG A 547 -25.25 -40.65 -3.41
CA ARG A 547 -25.68 -39.64 -4.39
C ARG A 547 -25.03 -38.28 -4.10
N PHE A 548 -24.84 -37.97 -2.81
CA PHE A 548 -24.07 -36.83 -2.33
C PHE A 548 -22.60 -36.84 -2.75
N GLU A 549 -21.86 -37.96 -2.60
CA GLU A 549 -20.47 -38.07 -3.06
C GLU A 549 -20.33 -37.87 -4.58
N VAL A 550 -21.31 -38.36 -5.37
CA VAL A 550 -21.33 -38.15 -6.82
C VAL A 550 -21.57 -36.68 -7.16
N LEU A 551 -22.56 -36.04 -6.55
CA LEU A 551 -22.85 -34.62 -6.75
C LEU A 551 -21.70 -33.72 -6.31
N ARG A 552 -21.05 -34.09 -5.22
CA ARG A 552 -19.83 -33.44 -4.75
C ARG A 552 -18.70 -33.55 -5.77
N GLU A 553 -18.45 -34.74 -6.32
CA GLU A 553 -17.46 -34.89 -7.40
C GLU A 553 -17.83 -34.07 -8.63
N GLN A 554 -19.13 -33.97 -8.96
CA GLN A 554 -19.61 -33.11 -10.04
C GLN A 554 -19.31 -31.63 -9.75
N VAL A 555 -19.57 -31.13 -8.54
CA VAL A 555 -19.21 -29.76 -8.13
C VAL A 555 -17.70 -29.53 -8.22
N VAL A 556 -16.89 -30.46 -7.71
CA VAL A 556 -15.42 -30.36 -7.75
C VAL A 556 -14.93 -30.34 -9.21
N SER A 557 -15.46 -31.22 -10.06
CA SER A 557 -15.12 -31.27 -11.48
C SER A 557 -15.58 -30.01 -12.24
N PHE A 558 -16.73 -29.46 -11.86
CA PHE A 558 -17.24 -28.22 -12.42
C PHE A 558 -16.31 -27.06 -12.05
N ILE A 559 -15.88 -26.95 -10.80
CA ILE A 559 -14.93 -25.92 -10.35
C ILE A 559 -13.57 -26.09 -11.04
N ASP A 560 -13.07 -27.32 -11.19
CA ASP A 560 -11.82 -27.58 -11.93
C ASP A 560 -11.96 -27.18 -13.41
N SER A 561 -13.10 -27.49 -14.04
CA SER A 561 -13.37 -27.06 -15.42
C SER A 561 -13.43 -25.53 -15.54
N LEU A 562 -14.08 -24.85 -14.58
CA LEU A 562 -14.19 -23.40 -14.54
C LEU A 562 -12.82 -22.74 -14.35
N ALA A 563 -12.01 -23.28 -13.43
CA ALA A 563 -10.66 -22.78 -13.19
C ALA A 563 -9.77 -22.95 -14.43
N ARG A 564 -9.83 -24.09 -15.12
CA ARG A 564 -9.03 -24.34 -16.33
C ARG A 564 -9.45 -23.48 -17.50
N GLU A 565 -10.75 -23.24 -17.68
CA GLU A 565 -11.27 -22.46 -18.80
C GLU A 565 -10.99 -20.96 -18.64
N TYR A 566 -11.12 -20.42 -17.43
CA TYR A 566 -11.12 -18.96 -17.22
C TYR A 566 -9.92 -18.41 -16.44
N LEU A 567 -9.21 -19.21 -15.62
CA LEU A 567 -8.04 -18.75 -14.82
C LEU A 567 -6.70 -19.03 -15.50
N LEU A 568 -6.62 -18.81 -16.80
CA LEU A 568 -5.34 -18.80 -17.50
C LEU A 568 -4.50 -17.60 -17.04
N PRO A 569 -3.17 -17.67 -17.06
CA PRO A 569 -2.36 -16.48 -16.84
C PRO A 569 -2.49 -15.52 -18.04
N PRO A 570 -2.45 -14.19 -17.81
CA PRO A 570 -2.61 -13.19 -18.85
C PRO A 570 -1.54 -13.26 -19.94
N ASP A 571 -0.38 -13.86 -19.65
CA ASP A 571 0.72 -14.09 -20.61
C ASP A 571 0.34 -14.99 -21.80
N THR A 572 -0.79 -15.69 -21.70
CA THR A 572 -1.33 -16.53 -22.78
C THR A 572 -2.16 -15.73 -23.78
N GLN A 573 -2.65 -14.55 -23.39
CA GLN A 573 -3.53 -13.71 -24.20
C GLN A 573 -2.70 -12.77 -25.09
N PRO A 574 -3.13 -12.55 -26.35
CA PRO A 574 -2.46 -11.59 -27.21
C PRO A 574 -2.65 -10.15 -26.72
N LEU A 575 -1.67 -9.28 -26.98
CA LEU A 575 -1.66 -7.85 -26.61
C LEU A 575 -1.74 -7.56 -25.10
N HIS A 576 -1.52 -8.54 -24.21
CA HIS A 576 -1.62 -8.30 -22.77
C HIS A 576 -0.62 -7.25 -22.27
N GLU A 577 0.53 -7.08 -22.91
CA GLU A 577 1.55 -6.08 -22.55
C GLU A 577 1.07 -4.63 -22.74
N THR A 578 0.00 -4.42 -23.52
CA THR A 578 -0.66 -3.10 -23.57
C THR A 578 -1.19 -2.73 -22.21
N LEU A 579 -1.92 -3.62 -21.53
CA LEU A 579 -2.62 -3.34 -20.28
C LEU A 579 -1.79 -3.65 -19.02
N TYR A 580 -0.89 -4.64 -19.10
CA TYR A 580 -0.11 -5.13 -17.97
C TYR A 580 1.25 -4.45 -17.83
N PHE A 581 1.56 -4.02 -16.61
CA PHE A 581 2.89 -3.53 -16.25
C PHE A 581 3.76 -4.63 -15.61
N SER A 582 4.92 -4.93 -16.21
CA SER A 582 5.79 -6.05 -15.82
C SER A 582 7.14 -5.66 -15.19
N SER A 583 7.58 -4.40 -15.26
CA SER A 583 8.93 -4.02 -14.78
C SER A 583 9.00 -3.85 -13.25
N ALA A 584 9.01 -4.98 -12.54
CA ALA A 584 9.14 -4.99 -11.08
C ALA A 584 10.51 -4.52 -10.58
N HIS A 585 11.59 -4.74 -11.36
CA HIS A 585 12.94 -4.38 -10.94
C HIS A 585 13.16 -2.86 -10.88
N THR A 586 12.70 -2.12 -11.89
CA THR A 586 12.78 -0.64 -11.91
C THR A 586 12.00 -0.06 -10.74
N LEU A 587 10.77 -0.53 -10.56
CA LEU A 587 9.92 -0.10 -9.46
C LEU A 587 10.56 -0.37 -8.09
N ARG A 588 11.14 -1.57 -7.90
CA ARG A 588 11.84 -1.93 -6.66
C ARG A 588 13.03 -1.00 -6.40
N GLN A 589 13.81 -0.66 -7.42
CA GLN A 589 14.94 0.26 -7.28
C GLN A 589 14.50 1.68 -6.89
N HIS A 590 13.38 2.15 -7.44
CA HIS A 590 12.87 3.50 -7.16
C HIS A 590 12.17 3.61 -5.80
N LEU A 591 11.35 2.62 -5.41
CA LEU A 591 10.62 2.63 -4.14
C LEU A 591 11.47 2.15 -2.96
N ASN A 592 12.14 1.00 -3.11
CA ASN A 592 12.98 0.40 -2.08
C ASN A 592 14.45 0.49 -2.49
N ALA A 593 14.95 1.72 -2.46
CA ALA A 593 16.34 2.00 -2.78
C ALA A 593 17.26 1.40 -1.71
N ALA A 594 18.22 0.58 -2.13
CA ALA A 594 19.24 -0.01 -1.27
C ALA A 594 20.61 0.65 -1.52
N PRO A 595 20.86 1.90 -1.07
CA PRO A 595 22.08 2.63 -1.37
C PRO A 595 23.34 1.91 -0.85
N ARG A 596 23.24 1.23 0.30
CA ARG A 596 24.34 0.43 0.85
C ARG A 596 24.75 -0.71 -0.09
N VAL A 597 23.79 -1.42 -0.68
CA VAL A 597 24.07 -2.53 -1.61
C VAL A 597 24.69 -2.00 -2.90
N ALA A 598 24.20 -0.86 -3.40
CA ALA A 598 24.78 -0.20 -4.56
C ALA A 598 26.24 0.23 -4.32
N LEU A 599 26.52 0.88 -3.18
CA LEU A 599 27.89 1.27 -2.80
C LEU A 599 28.81 0.05 -2.63
N HIS A 600 28.34 -0.99 -1.93
CA HIS A 600 29.10 -2.22 -1.73
C HIS A 600 29.42 -2.91 -3.06
N THR A 601 28.44 -3.00 -3.96
CA THR A 601 28.63 -3.61 -5.29
C THR A 601 29.58 -2.79 -6.15
N ALA A 602 29.48 -1.45 -6.11
CA ALA A 602 30.36 -0.55 -6.85
C ALA A 602 31.82 -0.60 -6.36
N LEU A 603 32.04 -0.66 -5.05
CA LEU A 603 33.38 -0.69 -4.46
C LEU A 603 34.05 -2.07 -4.58
N ASN A 604 33.28 -3.16 -4.49
CA ASN A 604 33.82 -4.51 -4.68
C ASN A 604 34.09 -4.83 -6.15
N ASN A 605 33.11 -4.54 -7.02
CA ASN A 605 33.11 -4.90 -8.44
C ASN A 605 32.78 -3.68 -9.32
N PRO A 606 33.76 -2.80 -9.58
CA PRO A 606 33.56 -1.62 -10.44
C PRO A 606 33.25 -1.99 -11.90
N TYR A 607 33.53 -3.23 -12.30
CA TYR A 607 33.25 -3.76 -13.63
C TYR A 607 31.79 -3.56 -14.08
N TYR A 608 30.81 -3.72 -13.19
CA TYR A 608 29.39 -3.61 -13.56
C TYR A 608 29.01 -2.23 -14.09
N TYR A 609 29.72 -1.18 -13.67
CA TYR A 609 29.46 0.21 -14.05
C TYR A 609 30.35 0.68 -15.20
N LEU A 610 31.65 0.35 -15.14
CA LEU A 610 32.64 0.82 -16.12
C LEU A 610 32.78 -0.08 -17.35
N LYS A 611 32.36 -1.35 -17.27
CA LYS A 611 32.39 -2.36 -18.36
C LYS A 611 33.73 -2.49 -19.10
N ASN A 612 34.85 -2.27 -18.41
CA ASN A 612 36.20 -2.49 -18.94
C ASN A 612 36.70 -3.89 -18.57
N GLU A 613 37.16 -4.67 -19.55
CA GLU A 613 37.61 -6.06 -19.36
C GLU A 613 38.80 -6.18 -18.39
N ALA A 614 39.65 -5.15 -18.30
CA ALA A 614 40.78 -5.10 -17.36
C ALA A 614 40.38 -5.11 -15.87
N LEU A 615 39.08 -4.88 -15.57
CA LEU A 615 38.52 -4.88 -14.22
C LEU A 615 37.75 -6.17 -13.88
N ARG A 616 37.67 -7.13 -14.81
CA ARG A 616 37.10 -8.44 -14.51
C ARG A 616 38.09 -9.19 -13.61
N SER A 617 37.69 -9.47 -12.38
CA SER A 617 38.43 -10.33 -11.47
C SER A 617 37.55 -11.47 -10.99
N GLU A 618 38.18 -12.63 -10.80
CA GLU A 618 37.61 -13.72 -10.01
C GLU A 618 37.48 -13.28 -8.54
N GLU A 619 36.50 -13.82 -7.84
CA GLU A 619 36.15 -13.42 -6.47
C GLU A 619 37.38 -13.52 -5.55
N GLY A 620 37.72 -12.43 -4.86
CA GLY A 620 38.81 -12.38 -3.88
C GLY A 620 40.13 -11.79 -4.37
N LEU A 621 40.32 -11.56 -5.68
CA LEU A 621 41.51 -10.88 -6.20
C LEU A 621 41.28 -9.35 -6.29
N ILE A 622 42.32 -8.57 -5.96
CA ILE A 622 42.34 -7.12 -6.14
C ILE A 622 42.90 -6.84 -7.55
N PRO A 623 42.07 -6.45 -8.55
CA PRO A 623 42.61 -6.06 -9.83
C PRO A 623 43.48 -4.82 -9.65
N HIS A 624 44.72 -4.91 -10.10
CA HIS A 624 45.71 -3.85 -10.03
C HIS A 624 45.28 -2.56 -10.78
N VAL A 625 44.34 -2.67 -11.71
CA VAL A 625 43.80 -1.55 -12.54
C VAL A 625 42.55 -0.90 -11.90
N ALA A 626 42.13 -1.34 -10.70
CA ALA A 626 40.95 -0.78 -10.04
C ALA A 626 41.14 0.69 -9.61
N PRO A 627 40.05 1.46 -9.50
CA PRO A 627 40.09 2.78 -8.87
C PRO A 627 40.63 2.73 -7.43
N ASP A 628 41.36 3.77 -7.03
CA ASP A 628 42.02 3.88 -5.72
C ASP A 628 41.09 3.56 -4.54
N VAL A 629 39.85 4.06 -4.59
CA VAL A 629 38.83 3.85 -3.56
C VAL A 629 38.44 2.38 -3.44
N CYS A 630 38.36 1.66 -4.57
CA CYS A 630 38.02 0.24 -4.58
C CYS A 630 39.15 -0.59 -3.98
N ILE A 631 40.42 -0.23 -4.26
CA ILE A 631 41.60 -0.90 -3.68
C ILE A 631 41.64 -0.66 -2.17
N ALA A 632 41.53 0.60 -1.73
CA ALA A 632 41.45 0.95 -0.32
C ALA A 632 40.27 0.23 0.36
N TYR A 633 39.13 0.12 -0.33
CA TYR A 633 37.96 -0.61 0.14
C TYR A 633 38.18 -2.14 0.20
N LYS A 634 38.93 -2.77 -0.69
CA LYS A 634 39.20 -4.22 -0.51
C LYS A 634 40.11 -4.45 0.69
N LEU A 635 41.17 -3.64 0.83
CA LEU A 635 42.11 -3.72 1.94
C LEU A 635 41.45 -3.45 3.31
N HIS A 636 40.53 -2.48 3.41
CA HIS A 636 39.84 -2.21 4.69
C HIS A 636 38.91 -3.34 5.14
N LEU A 637 38.46 -4.22 4.22
CA LEU A 637 37.64 -5.39 4.56
C LEU A 637 38.51 -6.49 5.21
N GLU A 638 39.74 -6.67 4.72
CA GLU A 638 40.72 -7.61 5.24
C GLU A 638 41.25 -7.19 6.63
N CYS A 639 41.29 -5.89 6.89
CA CYS A 639 41.73 -5.36 8.19
C CYS A 639 40.74 -5.62 9.33
N SER A 640 41.28 -5.62 10.56
CA SER A 640 40.50 -5.74 11.79
C SER A 640 39.70 -4.45 12.10
N ARG A 641 38.93 -4.45 13.19
CA ARG A 641 38.10 -3.31 13.61
C ARG A 641 38.89 -2.00 13.79
N LEU A 642 40.14 -2.09 14.23
CA LEU A 642 41.07 -0.97 14.30
C LEU A 642 42.12 -1.14 13.22
N ILE A 643 42.19 -0.17 12.31
CA ILE A 643 43.08 -0.18 11.17
C ILE A 643 44.23 0.78 11.48
N ASN A 644 45.46 0.27 11.40
CA ASN A 644 46.67 1.09 11.45
C ASN A 644 46.84 1.79 10.09
N LEU A 645 46.94 3.12 10.08
CA LEU A 645 47.08 3.90 8.84
C LEU A 645 48.39 3.62 8.10
N ALA A 646 49.48 3.39 8.83
CA ALA A 646 50.78 3.12 8.24
C ALA A 646 50.77 1.81 7.43
N ASP A 647 50.36 0.71 8.09
CA ASP A 647 50.27 -0.61 7.46
C ASP A 647 49.30 -0.61 6.27
N TRP A 648 48.20 0.13 6.39
CA TRP A 648 47.22 0.23 5.31
C TRP A 648 47.73 1.05 4.12
N SER A 649 48.47 2.13 4.37
CA SER A 649 49.14 2.91 3.33
C SER A 649 50.21 2.09 2.61
N GLU A 650 50.98 1.29 3.35
CA GLU A 650 52.00 0.40 2.77
C GLU A 650 51.34 -0.68 1.91
N ALA A 651 50.31 -1.36 2.41
CA ALA A 651 49.54 -2.34 1.65
C ALA A 651 48.97 -1.73 0.37
N PHE A 652 48.40 -0.51 0.45
CA PHE A 652 47.92 0.20 -0.74
C PHE A 652 49.04 0.48 -1.75
N ALA A 653 50.20 0.97 -1.29
CA ALA A 653 51.34 1.24 -2.16
C ALA A 653 51.84 -0.03 -2.85
N THR A 654 51.89 -1.19 -2.16
CA THR A 654 52.31 -2.46 -2.77
C THR A 654 51.37 -2.92 -3.90
N VAL A 655 50.06 -2.76 -3.73
CA VAL A 655 49.07 -3.16 -4.74
C VAL A 655 49.13 -2.27 -5.98
N VAL A 656 49.31 -0.96 -5.79
CA VAL A 656 49.39 0.02 -6.88
C VAL A 656 50.72 -0.09 -7.63
N THR A 657 51.85 -0.24 -6.93
CA THR A 657 53.16 -0.44 -7.57
C THR A 657 53.25 -1.76 -8.32
N ALA A 658 52.54 -2.81 -7.86
CA ALA A 658 52.40 -4.06 -8.60
C ALA A 658 51.64 -3.90 -9.93
N ALA A 659 50.77 -2.89 -10.04
CA ALA A 659 50.07 -2.53 -11.28
C ALA A 659 50.99 -1.91 -12.33
N GLU A 660 52.00 -1.16 -11.89
CA GLU A 660 52.85 -0.32 -12.72
C GLU A 660 54.13 -1.03 -13.21
N LYS A 661 54.15 -2.37 -13.22
CA LYS A 661 55.33 -3.16 -13.66
C LYS A 661 55.56 -3.12 -15.18
N THR A 662 55.94 -1.95 -15.71
CA THR A 662 56.74 -1.73 -16.92
C THR A 662 57.26 -0.29 -16.89
N ASP A 663 58.51 -0.09 -16.44
CA ASP A 663 59.48 0.91 -16.88
C ASP A 663 60.50 1.19 -15.77
N ALA A 664 61.52 0.34 -15.70
CA ALA A 664 62.57 0.34 -14.68
C ALA A 664 63.60 1.49 -14.79
N ASN A 665 63.34 2.52 -15.61
CA ASN A 665 64.31 3.59 -15.88
C ASN A 665 63.65 4.99 -15.79
N SER A 666 63.35 5.48 -14.59
CA SER A 666 63.34 6.94 -14.35
C SER A 666 63.63 7.27 -12.88
N VAL A 667 64.43 8.32 -12.68
CA VAL A 667 64.97 8.85 -11.41
C VAL A 667 63.89 9.58 -10.57
N THR A 668 62.66 9.07 -10.58
CA THR A 668 61.46 9.72 -9.98
C THR A 668 60.77 8.77 -9.00
N SER A 669 61.50 8.02 -8.19
CA SER A 669 60.92 7.07 -7.22
C SER A 669 60.28 7.75 -6.01
N GLU A 670 60.86 8.87 -5.54
CA GLU A 670 60.37 9.60 -4.36
C GLU A 670 59.08 10.38 -4.65
N GLU A 671 59.06 11.16 -5.74
CA GLU A 671 57.86 11.89 -6.18
C GLU A 671 56.69 10.94 -6.49
N ARG A 672 56.96 9.75 -7.05
CA ARG A 672 55.94 8.72 -7.29
C ARG A 672 55.35 8.20 -5.99
N ASN A 673 56.18 7.95 -4.98
CA ASN A 673 55.71 7.49 -3.67
C ASN A 673 54.85 8.56 -2.97
N GLU A 674 55.21 9.84 -3.13
CA GLU A 674 54.42 10.96 -2.60
C GLU A 674 53.04 11.08 -3.27
N ILE A 675 52.98 10.88 -4.60
CA ILE A 675 51.70 10.85 -5.34
C ILE A 675 50.83 9.67 -4.89
N ILE A 676 51.41 8.48 -4.70
CA ILE A 676 50.67 7.30 -4.21
C ILE A 676 50.13 7.56 -2.80
N HIS A 677 50.92 8.20 -1.93
CA HIS A 677 50.47 8.58 -0.60
C HIS A 677 49.34 9.63 -0.63
N ALA A 678 49.43 10.64 -1.50
CA ALA A 678 48.35 11.61 -1.69
C ALA A 678 47.05 10.96 -2.22
N ARG A 679 47.17 9.99 -3.14
CA ARG A 679 46.04 9.17 -3.63
C ARG A 679 45.41 8.36 -2.51
N PHE A 680 46.22 7.77 -1.64
CA PHE A 680 45.74 7.07 -0.45
C PHE A 680 44.97 8.00 0.49
N ILE A 681 45.52 9.16 0.86
CA ILE A 681 44.84 10.14 1.73
C ILE A 681 43.49 10.56 1.15
N ARG A 682 43.43 10.79 -0.17
CA ARG A 682 42.16 11.07 -0.87
C ARG A 682 41.17 9.93 -0.74
N ALA A 683 41.60 8.69 -1.01
CA ALA A 683 40.74 7.51 -0.89
C ALA A 683 40.22 7.30 0.55
N VAL A 684 41.08 7.52 1.56
CA VAL A 684 40.67 7.46 2.97
C VAL A 684 39.66 8.54 3.31
N SER A 685 39.86 9.76 2.83
CA SER A 685 38.94 10.89 3.04
C SER A 685 37.57 10.64 2.39
N GLU A 686 37.55 10.02 1.21
CA GLU A 686 36.32 9.60 0.53
C GLU A 686 35.61 8.46 1.30
N LEU A 687 36.35 7.49 1.84
CA LEU A 687 35.80 6.41 2.68
C LEU A 687 35.26 6.93 4.02
N GLU A 688 35.87 7.97 4.60
CA GLU A 688 35.37 8.68 5.78
C GLU A 688 34.08 9.43 5.44
N LEU A 689 34.03 10.15 4.30
CA LEU A 689 32.84 10.85 3.84
C LEU A 689 31.65 9.90 3.60
N LEU A 690 31.93 8.69 3.08
CA LEU A 690 30.93 7.64 2.90
C LEU A 690 30.52 6.95 4.22
N GLY A 691 31.24 7.21 5.32
CA GLY A 691 30.93 6.68 6.65
C GLY A 691 31.37 5.23 6.89
N PHE A 692 32.29 4.69 6.08
CA PHE A 692 32.86 3.36 6.32
C PHE A 692 33.84 3.35 7.50
N ILE A 693 34.50 4.50 7.70
CA ILE A 693 35.66 4.68 8.56
C ILE A 693 35.44 5.93 9.43
N LYS A 694 35.91 5.92 10.68
CA LYS A 694 35.84 7.06 11.60
C LYS A 694 37.15 7.28 12.37
N PRO A 695 37.68 8.51 12.45
CA PRO A 695 38.86 8.82 13.25
C PRO A 695 38.61 8.49 14.72
N THR A 696 39.56 7.76 15.32
CA THR A 696 39.51 7.41 16.75
C THR A 696 40.64 8.05 17.52
N LYS A 697 40.34 8.44 18.76
CA LYS A 697 41.35 8.92 19.72
C LYS A 697 41.87 7.79 20.62
N GLN A 698 41.49 6.54 20.37
CA GLN A 698 41.83 5.41 21.23
C GLN A 698 43.31 5.00 21.07
N LYS A 699 43.83 5.09 19.85
CA LYS A 699 45.25 4.91 19.53
C LYS A 699 45.65 5.98 18.51
N THR A 700 46.90 6.43 18.58
CA THR A 700 47.48 7.34 17.58
C THR A 700 47.53 6.65 16.23
N ASP A 701 47.22 7.37 15.16
CA ASP A 701 47.29 6.89 13.76
C ASP A 701 46.43 5.66 13.44
N HIS A 702 45.37 5.45 14.23
CA HIS A 702 44.40 4.39 14.00
C HIS A 702 43.04 4.94 13.62
N VAL A 703 42.38 4.23 12.71
CA VAL A 703 41.01 4.52 12.31
C VAL A 703 40.11 3.34 12.61
N ALA A 704 38.89 3.61 13.09
CA ALA A 704 37.93 2.56 13.36
C ALA A 704 37.05 2.32 12.15
N ARG A 705 36.85 1.04 11.85
CA ARG A 705 35.84 0.58 10.91
C ARG A 705 34.46 0.65 11.57
N LEU A 706 33.52 1.35 10.92
CA LEU A 706 32.13 1.47 11.39
C LEU A 706 31.22 0.37 10.82
N THR A 707 31.62 -0.21 9.69
CA THR A 707 30.83 -1.24 9.00
C THR A 707 31.43 -2.63 9.24
N TRP A 708 30.57 -3.65 9.19
CA TRP A 708 30.99 -5.05 9.22
C TRP A 708 30.99 -5.59 7.80
N GLY A 709 32.12 -6.16 7.38
CA GLY A 709 32.34 -6.78 6.08
C GLY A 709 32.39 -8.29 6.26
N GLY A 710 31.37 -8.96 5.76
CA GLY A 710 31.09 -10.39 5.91
C GLY A 710 29.59 -10.62 5.82
N CYS A 711 29.02 -10.38 4.63
CA CYS A 711 27.72 -10.91 4.24
C CYS A 711 27.97 -11.87 3.07
#